data_AF-A0AA51GQV7-F1
#
_entry.id   AF-A0AA51GQV7-F1
#
_cell.length_a   1.000
_cell.length_b   1.000
_cell.length_c   1.000
_cell.angle_alpha   90.00
_cell.angle_beta   90.00
_cell.angle_gamma   90.00
#
_symmetry.space_group_name_H-M   'P 1'
#
loop_
_entity.id
_entity.type
_entity.pdbx_description
1 polymer ?
#
loop_
_entity_poly.entity_id
_entity_poly.type
_entity_poly.pdbx_seq_one_letter_code
_entity_poly.pdbx_strand_id
1 'polypeptide(L)'
;MFKITNSIVKKVGLAIFLFVFVLFIIYYNFLNVQMKTYMEQKGKEQIEEETALLCAEIELYLQKYTLIVEQAKNNPNFITIANDIVRPETKRGHWLYEEVTKELSDLCNLDENIAQAYIALDGENDLITNVYDYDVDPDYDLYSRDWYRNTVARDKVTITTPYVDFITNKTTITIAAPIKENGRLLGVVGLDILIEDINAIMTGYNSAIEGDLGLVYDNGLLLYNPSLDDITESDGAYIQEYFGDAIGGEILSGSGGVLKNNTHGKESYVAYFPVKNTNIIVYTNILKSTILAPIHRFILINLYILLVIIIIIITFLFFLERVISNPLLTICKQMKNYTNNRSINLPQEYLERKDEIGVLSKGITFMLNRISNSISELEEKNKELFKTKEMINKDRVLFKTTLRSLGDGVISTDQYGNIQIMNDAAEILTGWKKHEAFGQPFETVFRIINEATREKVMSPVEKVFKSGTLNELDENTLLIKKNGEEVPIEDSAAPIIDTEGNITGVVIVFRDFTDKKQKQERISYLSYHDQLTGLYNRYFFEQNLRTLDIDQSLPLSLVMLDVNGLKLTNDAFGHQMGDRLLQAVTVAIKKACGDDKIVCRIGGDEFVLLLPKTDYKETEILVNNIYHEIEKNRLESIVISVSIGWETKISPTQSIMEIYVKAEENMYRKKLIESEKMRRKTIQIIFNTLYEANEGEKDHSESVSKISRKIGEALQLDQELLRELEMAALLHDIGKIAVSSDILEKPDKLTPLEFEMVKRHAEVGYHILKSVDKYSSLSDYVLAHHEQWDGSGYSRGLKGEEIPLISRIIAVAETYDTMTTQQPYKPARSKGEAMDELIRCSGTQFDPKIVKVFISVLNDGTL
;
A
#
# COMPACT_ATOMS: atom_id res chain seq x y z
N MET A 1 21.60 23.45 42.29
CA MET A 1 22.51 22.29 42.18
C MET A 1 23.08 22.24 40.75
N PHE A 2 24.01 23.12 40.39
CA PHE A 2 25.02 23.00 39.31
C PHE A 2 25.71 24.37 39.16
N LYS A 3 26.94 24.50 39.68
CA LYS A 3 27.81 25.65 39.34
C LYS A 3 28.22 25.49 37.88
N ILE A 4 27.56 26.23 36.98
CA ILE A 4 27.88 26.26 35.55
C ILE A 4 29.27 26.88 35.39
N THR A 5 30.29 26.06 35.19
CA THR A 5 31.56 26.50 34.63
C THR A 5 31.34 27.02 33.21
N ASN A 6 32.00 28.12 32.86
CA ASN A 6 31.83 28.96 31.66
C ASN A 6 32.08 28.27 30.27
N SER A 7 31.62 27.05 30.05
CA SER A 7 31.64 26.43 28.71
C SER A 7 30.38 26.82 27.93
N ILE A 8 30.58 27.38 26.73
CA ILE A 8 29.52 27.73 25.77
C ILE A 8 28.66 26.50 25.47
N VAL A 9 29.25 25.30 25.39
CA VAL A 9 28.55 24.05 25.08
C VAL A 9 27.46 23.72 26.11
N LYS A 10 27.67 23.98 27.41
CA LYS A 10 26.64 23.76 28.44
C LYS A 10 25.49 24.76 28.34
N LYS A 11 25.80 26.02 28.04
CA LYS A 11 24.78 27.07 27.88
C LYS A 11 23.92 26.83 26.65
N VAL A 12 24.55 26.50 25.53
CA VAL A 12 23.87 26.16 24.28
C VAL A 12 23.08 24.86 24.43
N GLY A 13 23.66 23.82 25.05
CA GLY A 13 22.97 22.56 25.31
C GLY A 13 21.73 22.73 26.18
N LEU A 14 21.82 23.53 27.26
CA LEU A 14 20.66 23.84 28.11
C LEU A 14 19.60 24.65 27.37
N ALA A 15 20.00 25.61 26.53
CA ALA A 15 19.07 26.40 25.73
C ALA A 15 18.33 25.54 24.68
N ILE A 16 19.05 24.64 24.00
CA ILE A 16 18.45 23.68 23.06
C ILE A 16 17.47 22.75 23.79
N PHE A 17 17.87 22.22 24.95
CA PHE A 17 17.00 21.36 25.76
C PHE A 17 15.70 22.08 26.17
N LEU A 18 15.81 23.31 26.71
CA LEU A 18 14.65 24.12 27.09
C LEU A 18 13.76 24.43 25.88
N PHE A 19 14.36 24.75 24.72
CA PHE A 19 13.63 25.04 23.50
C PHE A 19 12.84 23.82 23.00
N VAL A 20 13.48 22.65 22.92
CA VAL A 20 12.83 21.39 22.53
C VAL A 20 11.72 21.02 23.52
N PHE A 21 11.97 21.18 24.82
CA PHE A 21 10.99 20.88 25.86
C PHE A 21 9.75 21.79 25.78
N VAL A 22 9.93 23.09 25.56
CA VAL A 22 8.82 24.04 25.40
C VAL A 22 8.04 23.76 24.13
N LEU A 23 8.71 23.52 23.00
CA LEU A 23 8.05 23.13 21.75
C LEU A 23 7.23 21.85 21.92
N PHE A 24 7.77 20.86 22.64
CA PHE A 24 7.05 19.63 22.92
C PHE A 24 5.79 19.88 23.75
N ILE A 25 5.85 20.71 24.80
CA ILE A 25 4.66 21.04 25.61
C ILE A 25 3.58 21.72 24.76
N ILE A 26 3.97 22.66 23.90
CA ILE A 26 3.05 23.36 23.00
C ILE A 26 2.42 22.37 22.01
N TYR A 27 3.25 21.55 21.38
CA TYR A 27 2.81 20.53 20.42
C TYR A 27 1.90 19.48 21.08
N TYR A 28 2.25 19.03 22.29
CA TYR A 28 1.47 18.09 23.08
C TYR A 28 0.07 18.63 23.40
N ASN A 29 0.01 19.86 23.92
CA ASN A 29 -1.29 20.48 24.26
C ASN A 29 -2.14 20.71 23.00
N PHE A 30 -1.52 21.15 21.90
CA PHE A 30 -2.21 21.36 20.64
C PHE A 30 -2.78 20.05 20.08
N LEU A 31 -1.94 19.00 19.97
CA LEU A 31 -2.37 17.70 19.48
C LEU A 31 -3.43 17.07 20.39
N ASN A 32 -3.25 17.11 21.71
CA ASN A 32 -4.17 16.44 22.63
C ASN A 32 -5.58 17.02 22.54
N VAL A 33 -5.73 18.35 22.42
CA VAL A 33 -7.04 18.99 22.29
C VAL A 33 -7.67 18.73 20.92
N GLN A 34 -6.90 18.91 19.84
CA GLN A 34 -7.42 18.75 18.47
C GLN A 34 -7.72 17.28 18.15
N MET A 35 -6.81 16.37 18.46
CA MET A 35 -6.99 14.94 18.22
C MET A 35 -8.13 14.37 19.05
N LYS A 36 -8.30 14.79 20.31
CA LYS A 36 -9.42 14.31 21.13
C LYS A 36 -10.76 14.72 20.51
N THR A 37 -10.89 15.97 20.09
CA THR A 37 -12.11 16.46 19.42
C THR A 37 -12.34 15.72 18.10
N TYR A 38 -11.30 15.56 17.29
CA TYR A 38 -11.37 14.87 16.00
C TYR A 38 -11.75 13.39 16.14
N MET A 39 -11.12 12.66 17.07
CA MET A 39 -11.41 11.25 17.31
C MET A 39 -12.79 11.05 17.94
N GLU A 40 -13.24 11.96 18.81
CA GLU A 40 -14.63 11.93 19.31
C GLU A 40 -15.63 12.16 18.18
N GLN A 41 -15.35 13.04 17.22
CA GLN A 41 -16.22 13.25 16.06
C GLN A 41 -16.21 12.04 15.11
N LYS A 42 -15.02 11.58 14.72
CA LYS A 42 -14.86 10.44 13.82
C LYS A 42 -15.43 9.16 14.41
N GLY A 43 -15.26 8.95 15.72
CA GLY A 43 -15.85 7.82 16.44
C GLY A 43 -17.38 7.85 16.42
N LYS A 44 -18.00 9.04 16.49
CA LYS A 44 -19.46 9.18 16.33
C LYS A 44 -19.92 8.88 14.90
N GLU A 45 -19.23 9.43 13.91
CA GLU A 45 -19.55 9.18 12.49
C GLU A 45 -19.44 7.69 12.16
N GLN A 46 -18.40 7.01 12.67
CA GLN A 46 -18.19 5.59 12.48
C GLN A 46 -19.33 4.74 13.09
N ILE A 47 -19.68 4.95 14.36
CA ILE A 47 -20.80 4.19 14.96
C ILE A 47 -22.13 4.48 14.27
N GLU A 48 -22.32 5.70 13.78
CA GLU A 48 -23.52 6.09 13.06
C GLU A 48 -23.64 5.30 11.74
N GLU A 49 -22.55 5.26 10.97
CA GLU A 49 -22.48 4.51 9.71
C GLU A 49 -22.62 3.00 9.92
N GLU A 50 -21.91 2.43 10.90
CA GLU A 50 -21.96 1.00 11.22
C GLU A 50 -23.37 0.57 11.70
N THR A 51 -24.01 1.37 12.56
CA THR A 51 -25.37 1.06 13.04
C THR A 51 -26.39 1.17 11.91
N ALA A 52 -26.25 2.16 11.02
CA ALA A 52 -27.12 2.31 9.85
C ALA A 52 -26.94 1.17 8.84
N LEU A 53 -25.70 0.71 8.63
CA LEU A 53 -25.40 -0.43 7.75
C LEU A 53 -26.04 -1.72 8.29
N LEU A 54 -25.90 -1.96 9.59
CA LEU A 54 -26.50 -3.11 10.25
C LEU A 54 -28.04 -3.08 10.19
N CYS A 55 -28.65 -1.89 10.33
CA CYS A 55 -30.09 -1.74 10.07
C CYS A 55 -30.46 -2.15 8.65
N ALA A 56 -29.69 -1.70 7.65
CA ALA A 56 -29.95 -2.02 6.25
C ALA A 56 -29.80 -3.52 5.95
N GLU A 57 -28.92 -4.23 6.65
CA GLU A 57 -28.76 -5.67 6.53
C GLU A 57 -29.94 -6.43 7.12
N ILE A 58 -30.41 -6.03 8.31
CA ILE A 58 -31.63 -6.60 8.92
C ILE A 58 -32.85 -6.28 8.05
N GLU A 59 -32.94 -5.07 7.47
CA GLU A 59 -33.97 -4.71 6.49
C GLU A 59 -33.95 -5.69 5.30
N LEU A 60 -32.78 -5.96 4.73
CA LEU A 60 -32.61 -6.87 3.59
C LEU A 60 -33.00 -8.31 3.95
N TYR A 61 -32.60 -8.76 5.14
CA TYR A 61 -32.96 -10.08 5.68
C TYR A 61 -34.48 -10.23 5.79
N LEU A 62 -35.19 -9.27 6.38
CA LEU A 62 -36.65 -9.30 6.51
C LEU A 62 -37.37 -9.10 5.17
N GLN A 63 -36.76 -8.35 4.24
CA GLN A 63 -37.32 -8.12 2.91
C GLN A 63 -37.39 -9.41 2.09
N LYS A 64 -36.43 -10.34 2.27
CA LYS A 64 -36.45 -11.67 1.66
C LYS A 64 -37.75 -12.41 1.95
N TYR A 65 -38.11 -12.52 3.23
CA TYR A 65 -39.33 -13.23 3.66
C TYR A 65 -40.60 -12.45 3.33
N THR A 66 -40.55 -11.12 3.41
CA THR A 66 -41.64 -10.25 2.95
C THR A 66 -42.03 -10.55 1.49
N LEU A 67 -41.03 -10.77 0.62
CA LEU A 67 -41.28 -11.14 -0.78
C LEU A 67 -41.95 -12.51 -0.92
N ILE A 68 -41.58 -13.48 -0.08
CA ILE A 68 -42.19 -14.83 -0.08
C ILE A 68 -43.68 -14.72 0.28
N VAL A 69 -44.02 -13.99 1.35
CA VAL A 69 -45.42 -13.79 1.78
C VAL A 69 -46.21 -13.00 0.72
N GLU A 70 -45.59 -12.01 0.08
CA GLU A 70 -46.18 -11.24 -1.02
C GLU A 70 -46.49 -12.08 -2.26
N GLN A 71 -45.69 -13.10 -2.54
CA GLN A 71 -46.00 -14.06 -3.60
C GLN A 71 -47.07 -15.05 -3.15
N ALA A 72 -46.95 -15.58 -1.93
CA ALA A 72 -47.87 -16.54 -1.35
C ALA A 72 -49.31 -16.02 -1.28
N LYS A 73 -49.54 -14.75 -0.94
CA LYS A 73 -50.90 -14.17 -0.88
C LYS A 73 -51.65 -14.20 -2.22
N ASN A 74 -50.91 -14.30 -3.33
CA ASN A 74 -51.44 -14.35 -4.69
C ASN A 74 -51.50 -15.77 -5.26
N ASN A 75 -51.18 -16.79 -4.46
CA ASN A 75 -51.24 -18.18 -4.89
C ASN A 75 -52.71 -18.58 -5.18
N PRO A 76 -53.04 -19.03 -6.40
CA PRO A 76 -54.41 -19.42 -6.77
C PRO A 76 -55.01 -20.50 -5.86
N ASN A 77 -54.20 -21.45 -5.41
CA ASN A 77 -54.64 -22.53 -4.53
C ASN A 77 -55.01 -21.99 -3.14
N PHE A 78 -54.23 -21.02 -2.63
CA PHE A 78 -54.47 -20.37 -1.34
C PHE A 78 -55.73 -19.51 -1.37
N ILE A 79 -55.96 -18.77 -2.47
CA ILE A 79 -57.17 -17.98 -2.67
C ILE A 79 -58.40 -18.88 -2.76
N THR A 80 -58.33 -19.95 -3.56
CA THR A 80 -59.44 -20.87 -3.80
C THR A 80 -59.86 -21.58 -2.51
N ILE A 81 -58.89 -22.17 -1.78
CA ILE A 81 -59.19 -22.88 -0.54
C ILE A 81 -59.72 -21.94 0.56
N ALA A 82 -59.19 -20.70 0.63
CA ALA A 82 -59.64 -19.71 1.61
C ALA A 82 -61.06 -19.19 1.33
N ASN A 83 -61.50 -19.23 0.07
CA ASN A 83 -62.87 -18.87 -0.31
C ASN A 83 -63.87 -20.04 -0.16
N ASP A 84 -63.43 -21.27 -0.44
CA ASP A 84 -64.32 -22.44 -0.51
C ASP A 84 -64.62 -23.07 0.87
N ILE A 85 -63.72 -22.93 1.85
CA ILE A 85 -63.94 -23.46 3.20
C ILE A 85 -64.81 -22.48 4.00
N VAL A 86 -66.04 -22.88 4.28
CA VAL A 86 -67.03 -22.12 5.07
C VAL A 86 -67.27 -22.77 6.45
N ARG A 87 -66.61 -23.90 6.74
CA ARG A 87 -66.67 -24.58 8.04
C ARG A 87 -65.36 -25.34 8.31
N PRO A 88 -64.70 -25.18 9.46
CA PRO A 88 -63.45 -25.87 9.81
C PRO A 88 -63.49 -27.38 9.59
N GLU A 89 -64.62 -28.04 9.90
CA GLU A 89 -64.73 -29.50 9.82
C GLU A 89 -64.69 -30.03 8.36
N THR A 90 -64.84 -29.13 7.39
CA THR A 90 -64.86 -29.48 5.96
C THR A 90 -63.50 -29.34 5.27
N LYS A 91 -62.49 -28.73 5.92
CA LYS A 91 -61.19 -28.42 5.31
C LYS A 91 -60.47 -29.66 4.75
N ARG A 92 -60.43 -30.76 5.51
CA ARG A 92 -59.78 -32.03 5.11
C ARG A 92 -60.51 -32.75 3.97
N GLY A 93 -61.79 -32.46 3.76
CA GLY A 93 -62.56 -32.99 2.63
C GLY A 93 -62.39 -32.20 1.35
N HIS A 94 -61.70 -31.05 1.41
CA HIS A 94 -61.47 -30.19 0.26
C HIS A 94 -60.38 -30.78 -0.66
N TRP A 95 -60.64 -30.80 -1.96
CA TRP A 95 -59.76 -31.43 -2.95
C TRP A 95 -58.38 -30.75 -3.09
N LEU A 96 -58.25 -29.48 -2.68
CA LEU A 96 -56.98 -28.75 -2.62
C LEU A 96 -56.22 -28.88 -1.29
N TYR A 97 -56.80 -29.48 -0.25
CA TYR A 97 -56.21 -29.44 1.09
C TYR A 97 -54.80 -30.04 1.14
N GLU A 98 -54.61 -31.22 0.54
CA GLU A 98 -53.31 -31.89 0.44
C GLU A 98 -52.28 -31.07 -0.34
N GLU A 99 -52.70 -30.44 -1.44
CA GLU A 99 -51.83 -29.61 -2.28
C GLU A 99 -51.43 -28.33 -1.56
N VAL A 100 -52.35 -27.65 -0.88
CA VAL A 100 -52.08 -26.42 -0.12
C VAL A 100 -51.16 -26.68 1.07
N THR A 101 -51.39 -27.75 1.85
CA THR A 101 -50.47 -28.12 2.93
C THR A 101 -49.07 -28.39 2.39
N LYS A 102 -48.96 -29.08 1.24
CA LYS A 102 -47.67 -29.33 0.60
C LYS A 102 -47.01 -28.03 0.16
N GLU A 103 -47.73 -27.11 -0.45
CA GLU A 103 -47.21 -25.79 -0.84
C GLU A 103 -46.74 -24.97 0.38
N LEU A 104 -47.46 -25.02 1.50
CA LEU A 104 -47.02 -24.40 2.76
C LEU A 104 -45.76 -25.08 3.30
N SER A 105 -45.64 -26.42 3.20
CA SER A 105 -44.42 -27.13 3.53
C SER A 105 -43.26 -26.78 2.60
N ASP A 106 -43.53 -26.56 1.31
CA ASP A 106 -42.52 -26.12 0.35
C ASP A 106 -42.02 -24.72 0.69
N LEU A 107 -42.90 -23.81 1.18
CA LEU A 107 -42.48 -22.51 1.72
C LEU A 107 -41.54 -22.65 2.92
N CYS A 108 -41.82 -23.55 3.87
CA CYS A 108 -40.90 -23.86 4.97
C CYS A 108 -39.56 -24.45 4.49
N ASN A 109 -39.57 -25.22 3.40
CA ASN A 109 -38.35 -25.82 2.85
C ASN A 109 -37.50 -24.84 2.01
N LEU A 110 -37.99 -23.63 1.72
CA LEU A 110 -37.22 -22.59 1.03
C LEU A 110 -36.06 -22.07 1.89
N ASP A 111 -36.26 -22.05 3.21
CA ASP A 111 -35.30 -21.55 4.18
C ASP A 111 -35.54 -22.21 5.54
N GLU A 112 -34.49 -22.77 6.15
CA GLU A 112 -34.56 -23.45 7.45
C GLU A 112 -35.03 -22.56 8.60
N ASN A 113 -34.96 -21.24 8.42
CA ASN A 113 -35.44 -20.25 9.39
C ASN A 113 -36.94 -20.03 9.38
N ILE A 114 -37.64 -20.54 8.37
CA ILE A 114 -39.11 -20.51 8.31
C ILE A 114 -39.61 -21.66 9.17
N ALA A 115 -39.85 -21.36 10.45
CA ALA A 115 -40.34 -22.31 11.43
C ALA A 115 -41.71 -22.87 11.01
N GLN A 116 -42.59 -22.01 10.50
CA GLN A 116 -43.93 -22.39 10.06
C GLN A 116 -44.45 -21.49 8.95
N ALA A 117 -45.37 -22.07 8.17
CA ALA A 117 -46.16 -21.38 7.17
C ALA A 117 -47.63 -21.78 7.34
N TYR A 118 -48.53 -20.79 7.33
CA TYR A 118 -49.95 -21.05 7.54
C TYR A 118 -50.87 -20.03 6.85
N ILE A 119 -52.11 -20.43 6.66
CA ILE A 119 -53.22 -19.62 6.16
C ILE A 119 -54.31 -19.59 7.23
N ALA A 120 -54.61 -18.40 7.74
CA ALA A 120 -55.81 -18.16 8.52
C ALA A 120 -57.01 -17.90 7.62
N LEU A 121 -58.11 -18.58 7.94
CA LEU A 121 -59.39 -18.46 7.25
C LEU A 121 -60.24 -17.40 7.97
N ASP A 122 -60.58 -16.31 7.29
CA ASP A 122 -61.38 -15.23 7.87
C ASP A 122 -62.82 -15.72 8.11
N GLY A 123 -63.35 -15.51 9.32
CA GLY A 123 -64.70 -15.93 9.71
C GLY A 123 -64.78 -17.26 10.47
N GLU A 124 -63.80 -18.16 10.33
CA GLU A 124 -63.91 -19.56 10.79
C GLU A 124 -63.02 -19.92 11.99
N ASN A 125 -62.21 -18.98 12.49
CA ASN A 125 -61.29 -19.17 13.63
C ASN A 125 -60.41 -20.44 13.50
N ASP A 126 -59.90 -20.68 12.30
CA ASP A 126 -59.15 -21.89 11.96
C ASP A 126 -57.93 -21.57 11.07
N LEU A 127 -56.99 -22.51 11.04
CA LEU A 127 -55.73 -22.44 10.31
C LEU A 127 -55.56 -23.67 9.40
N ILE A 128 -54.95 -23.44 8.24
CA ILE A 128 -54.28 -24.48 7.45
C ILE A 128 -52.79 -24.23 7.58
N THR A 129 -52.03 -25.23 8.04
CA THR A 129 -50.59 -25.11 8.26
C THR A 129 -49.81 -26.03 7.32
N ASN A 130 -48.48 -25.95 7.36
CA ASN A 130 -47.57 -26.90 6.71
C ASN A 130 -47.67 -28.33 7.30
N VAL A 131 -48.38 -28.53 8.40
CA VAL A 131 -48.61 -29.85 9.03
C VAL A 131 -50.01 -30.34 8.65
N TYR A 132 -50.07 -31.41 7.86
CA TYR A 132 -51.32 -31.93 7.28
C TYR A 132 -52.44 -32.22 8.29
N ASP A 133 -52.09 -32.83 9.43
CA ASP A 133 -53.06 -33.23 10.47
C ASP A 133 -53.17 -32.23 11.63
N TYR A 134 -52.78 -30.98 11.43
CA TYR A 134 -52.88 -29.96 12.48
C TYR A 134 -54.33 -29.46 12.66
N ASP A 135 -54.86 -29.60 13.88
CA ASP A 135 -56.09 -28.96 14.33
C ASP A 135 -55.75 -27.90 15.38
N VAL A 136 -56.36 -26.72 15.27
CA VAL A 136 -56.19 -25.65 16.26
C VAL A 136 -56.75 -26.08 17.62
N ASP A 137 -56.10 -25.65 18.70
CA ASP A 137 -56.58 -25.87 20.07
C ASP A 137 -58.00 -25.28 20.22
N PRO A 138 -58.94 -25.96 20.91
CA PRO A 138 -60.27 -25.40 21.21
C PRO A 138 -60.25 -24.00 21.85
N ASP A 139 -59.20 -23.65 22.58
CA ASP A 139 -59.02 -22.33 23.21
C ASP A 139 -58.26 -21.32 22.32
N TYR A 140 -57.92 -21.68 21.08
CA TYR A 140 -57.24 -20.81 20.12
C TYR A 140 -58.19 -19.70 19.62
N ASP A 141 -57.80 -18.44 19.78
CA ASP A 141 -58.50 -17.27 19.22
C ASP A 141 -57.62 -16.56 18.18
N LEU A 142 -57.94 -16.76 16.89
CA LEU A 142 -57.29 -16.12 15.74
C LEU A 142 -57.37 -14.60 15.81
N TYR A 143 -58.51 -14.04 16.23
CA TYR A 143 -58.76 -12.60 16.23
C TYR A 143 -57.98 -11.87 17.33
N SER A 144 -57.53 -12.61 18.35
CA SER A 144 -56.62 -12.09 19.37
C SER A 144 -55.18 -11.96 18.89
N ARG A 145 -54.78 -12.68 17.82
CA ARG A 145 -53.39 -12.74 17.36
C ARG A 145 -52.94 -11.45 16.70
N ASP A 146 -51.76 -10.97 17.12
CA ASP A 146 -51.21 -9.70 16.67
C ASP A 146 -50.93 -9.69 15.15
N TRP A 147 -50.38 -10.76 14.60
CA TRP A 147 -50.13 -10.85 13.14
C TRP A 147 -51.42 -10.76 12.33
N TYR A 148 -52.50 -11.40 12.79
CA TYR A 148 -53.78 -11.39 12.11
C TYR A 148 -54.44 -10.01 12.20
N ARG A 149 -54.62 -9.51 13.42
CA ARG A 149 -55.27 -8.22 13.69
C ARG A 149 -54.54 -7.06 12.99
N ASN A 150 -53.21 -7.03 13.06
CA ASN A 150 -52.41 -5.97 12.44
C ASN A 150 -52.48 -6.03 10.91
N THR A 151 -52.42 -7.22 10.32
CA THR A 151 -52.51 -7.40 8.86
C THR A 151 -53.87 -6.98 8.33
N VAL A 152 -54.95 -7.42 8.98
CA VAL A 152 -56.32 -7.07 8.61
C VAL A 152 -56.58 -5.57 8.78
N ALA A 153 -56.13 -4.97 9.88
CA ALA A 153 -56.34 -3.54 10.13
C ALA A 153 -55.54 -2.62 9.19
N ARG A 154 -54.32 -3.02 8.81
CA ARG A 154 -53.42 -2.21 7.97
C ARG A 154 -53.57 -2.48 6.47
N ASP A 155 -54.18 -3.60 6.11
CA ASP A 155 -54.39 -4.05 4.73
C ASP A 155 -53.12 -4.08 3.87
N LYS A 156 -52.00 -4.54 4.46
CA LYS A 156 -50.69 -4.68 3.82
C LYS A 156 -49.89 -5.74 4.56
N VAL A 157 -48.70 -6.08 4.05
CA VAL A 157 -47.79 -6.95 4.80
C VAL A 157 -47.45 -6.30 6.14
N THR A 158 -47.51 -7.10 7.20
CA THR A 158 -47.10 -6.68 8.55
C THR A 158 -46.11 -7.67 9.15
N ILE A 159 -45.34 -7.18 10.11
CA ILE A 159 -44.37 -7.94 10.89
C ILE A 159 -44.73 -7.74 12.36
N THR A 160 -44.78 -8.81 13.15
CA THR A 160 -45.14 -8.74 14.57
C THR A 160 -43.98 -8.38 15.49
N THR A 161 -44.33 -8.09 16.75
CA THR A 161 -43.42 -8.30 17.88
C THR A 161 -42.93 -9.74 17.90
N PRO A 162 -41.68 -9.99 18.32
CA PRO A 162 -41.26 -11.34 18.65
C PRO A 162 -42.17 -11.95 19.71
N TYR A 163 -42.57 -13.19 19.52
CA TYR A 163 -43.33 -13.97 20.50
C TYR A 163 -42.86 -15.42 20.48
N VAL A 164 -43.21 -16.19 21.51
CA VAL A 164 -42.91 -17.62 21.54
C VAL A 164 -43.94 -18.35 20.71
N ASP A 165 -43.51 -18.89 19.58
CA ASP A 165 -44.40 -19.72 18.77
C ASP A 165 -44.88 -20.92 19.60
N PHE A 166 -46.19 -21.20 19.52
CA PHE A 166 -46.85 -22.16 20.38
C PHE A 166 -46.64 -23.62 19.93
N ILE A 167 -46.14 -23.86 18.71
CA ILE A 167 -45.84 -25.20 18.19
C ILE A 167 -44.36 -25.52 18.36
N THR A 168 -43.46 -24.60 17.99
CA THR A 168 -42.01 -24.82 18.05
C THR A 168 -41.43 -24.44 19.41
N ASN A 169 -42.15 -23.69 20.24
CA ASN A 169 -41.68 -23.13 21.51
C ASN A 169 -40.36 -22.36 21.35
N LYS A 170 -40.24 -21.64 20.22
CA LYS A 170 -39.08 -20.81 19.87
C LYS A 170 -39.54 -19.38 19.65
N THR A 171 -38.67 -18.42 19.92
CA THR A 171 -38.97 -17.01 19.64
C THR A 171 -39.00 -16.76 18.13
N THR A 172 -40.14 -16.35 17.61
CA THR A 172 -40.36 -16.06 16.19
C THR A 172 -40.92 -14.66 15.99
N ILE A 173 -40.75 -14.14 14.78
CA ILE A 173 -41.51 -13.01 14.25
C ILE A 173 -42.39 -13.52 13.12
N THR A 174 -43.65 -13.11 13.08
CA THR A 174 -44.53 -13.45 11.96
C THR A 174 -44.48 -12.35 10.93
N ILE A 175 -44.25 -12.71 9.67
CA ILE A 175 -44.53 -11.87 8.51
C ILE A 175 -45.83 -12.34 7.88
N ALA A 176 -46.82 -11.46 7.80
CA ALA A 176 -48.17 -11.82 7.37
C ALA A 176 -48.73 -10.86 6.32
N ALA A 177 -49.51 -11.38 5.36
CA ALA A 177 -50.16 -10.60 4.33
C ALA A 177 -51.61 -11.05 4.08
N PRO A 178 -52.51 -10.11 3.72
CA PRO A 178 -53.91 -10.44 3.51
C PRO A 178 -54.11 -11.17 2.16
N ILE A 179 -54.86 -12.27 2.19
CA ILE A 179 -55.34 -12.96 1.00
C ILE A 179 -56.68 -12.34 0.62
N LYS A 180 -56.79 -11.92 -0.64
CA LYS A 180 -57.98 -11.22 -1.15
C LYS A 180 -58.38 -11.70 -2.53
N GLU A 181 -59.69 -11.69 -2.77
CA GLU A 181 -60.27 -11.82 -4.10
C GLU A 181 -61.26 -10.68 -4.34
N ASN A 182 -61.12 -9.96 -5.47
CA ASN A 182 -61.97 -8.81 -5.82
C ASN A 182 -62.12 -7.75 -4.71
N GLY A 183 -61.09 -7.59 -3.86
CA GLY A 183 -61.08 -6.63 -2.74
C GLY A 183 -61.72 -7.13 -1.45
N ARG A 184 -62.34 -8.32 -1.44
CA ARG A 184 -62.84 -8.99 -0.23
C ARG A 184 -61.69 -9.73 0.47
N LEU A 185 -61.59 -9.60 1.79
CA LEU A 185 -60.69 -10.40 2.62
C LEU A 185 -61.20 -11.84 2.69
N LEU A 186 -60.33 -12.80 2.37
CA LEU A 186 -60.60 -14.23 2.48
C LEU A 186 -59.82 -14.86 3.64
N GLY A 187 -58.69 -14.28 3.99
CA GLY A 187 -57.81 -14.81 5.01
C GLY A 187 -56.50 -14.06 5.11
N VAL A 188 -55.55 -14.61 5.85
CA VAL A 188 -54.19 -14.08 6.01
C VAL A 188 -53.19 -15.21 5.88
N VAL A 189 -52.19 -15.05 5.01
CA VAL A 189 -51.04 -15.96 4.98
C VAL A 189 -49.96 -15.42 5.92
N GLY A 190 -49.37 -16.29 6.73
CA GLY A 190 -48.31 -15.95 7.69
C GLY A 190 -47.12 -16.91 7.56
N LEU A 191 -45.92 -16.35 7.76
CA LEU A 191 -44.67 -17.09 7.94
C LEU A 191 -44.06 -16.72 9.28
N ASP A 192 -43.75 -17.71 10.10
CA ASP A 192 -43.00 -17.53 11.33
C ASP A 192 -41.51 -17.72 11.07
N ILE A 193 -40.75 -16.66 11.30
CA ILE A 193 -39.31 -16.62 11.08
C ILE A 193 -38.61 -16.66 12.45
N LEU A 194 -37.65 -17.56 12.60
CA LEU A 194 -36.82 -17.63 13.80
C LEU A 194 -35.96 -16.37 13.96
N ILE A 195 -35.89 -15.85 15.19
CA ILE A 195 -35.06 -14.68 15.50
C ILE A 195 -33.57 -15.03 15.68
N GLU A 196 -33.23 -16.32 15.75
CA GLU A 196 -31.87 -16.84 15.96
C GLU A 196 -30.87 -16.28 14.92
N ASP A 197 -31.27 -16.15 13.66
CA ASP A 197 -30.43 -15.61 12.58
C ASP A 197 -30.22 -14.10 12.68
N ILE A 198 -31.24 -13.35 13.11
CA ILE A 198 -31.05 -11.93 13.40
C ILE A 198 -30.05 -11.79 14.56
N ASN A 199 -30.16 -12.63 15.59
CA ASN A 199 -29.19 -12.67 16.67
C ASN A 199 -27.78 -13.07 16.19
N ALA A 200 -27.67 -13.97 15.20
CA ALA A 200 -26.39 -14.34 14.58
C ALA A 200 -25.76 -13.17 13.82
N ILE A 201 -26.54 -12.44 13.01
CA ILE A 201 -26.12 -11.19 12.34
C ILE A 201 -25.61 -10.19 13.39
N MET A 202 -26.37 -9.98 14.47
CA MET A 202 -25.97 -9.09 15.56
C MET A 202 -24.69 -9.57 16.26
N THR A 203 -24.53 -10.87 16.49
CA THR A 203 -23.34 -11.45 17.14
C THR A 203 -22.09 -11.27 16.28
N GLY A 204 -22.19 -11.49 14.97
CA GLY A 204 -21.11 -11.27 14.02
C GLY A 204 -20.61 -9.81 14.06
N TYR A 205 -21.53 -8.86 14.03
CA TYR A 205 -21.20 -7.42 14.09
C TYR A 205 -20.67 -6.98 15.46
N ASN A 206 -21.20 -7.53 16.55
CA ASN A 206 -20.72 -7.23 17.91
C ASN A 206 -19.25 -7.64 18.11
N SER A 207 -18.76 -8.67 17.39
CA SER A 207 -17.34 -9.04 17.43
C SER A 207 -16.42 -8.04 16.71
N ALA A 208 -16.96 -7.29 15.75
CA ALA A 208 -16.23 -6.30 14.95
C ALA A 208 -16.23 -4.91 15.60
N ILE A 209 -17.28 -4.57 16.36
CA ILE A 209 -17.46 -3.28 17.02
C ILE A 209 -17.00 -3.39 18.48
N GLU A 210 -16.06 -2.54 18.93
CA GLU A 210 -15.68 -2.46 20.35
C GLU A 210 -16.75 -1.72 21.20
N GLY A 211 -17.98 -2.21 21.22
CA GLY A 211 -19.13 -1.62 21.92
C GLY A 211 -20.26 -2.61 22.21
N ASP A 212 -21.28 -2.18 22.94
CA ASP A 212 -22.48 -2.95 23.23
C ASP A 212 -23.51 -2.72 22.12
N LEU A 213 -23.82 -3.77 21.36
CA LEU A 213 -24.83 -3.75 20.32
C LEU A 213 -26.16 -4.31 20.85
N GLY A 214 -27.31 -3.74 20.46
CA GLY A 214 -28.59 -4.30 20.84
C GLY A 214 -29.75 -4.04 19.88
N LEU A 215 -30.79 -4.86 20.03
CA LEU A 215 -32.07 -4.72 19.36
C LEU A 215 -33.13 -4.36 20.38
N VAL A 216 -33.93 -3.34 20.06
CA VAL A 216 -35.08 -2.94 20.86
C VAL A 216 -36.31 -2.82 19.98
N TYR A 217 -37.46 -3.21 20.52
CA TYR A 217 -38.74 -3.00 19.87
C TYR A 217 -39.34 -1.64 20.29
N ASP A 218 -40.25 -1.08 19.49
CA ASP A 218 -40.84 0.26 19.73
C ASP A 218 -41.58 0.43 21.07
N ASN A 219 -41.95 -0.67 21.72
CA ASN A 219 -42.53 -0.70 23.08
C ASN A 219 -41.46 -0.67 24.20
N GLY A 220 -40.17 -0.69 23.86
CA GLY A 220 -39.04 -0.68 24.78
C GLY A 220 -38.43 -2.04 25.09
N LEU A 221 -39.02 -3.15 24.63
CA LEU A 221 -38.52 -4.49 24.91
C LEU A 221 -37.17 -4.74 24.22
N LEU A 222 -36.15 -5.17 24.97
CA LEU A 222 -34.87 -5.61 24.44
C LEU A 222 -35.00 -7.01 23.84
N LEU A 223 -34.71 -7.14 22.55
CA LEU A 223 -34.75 -8.39 21.80
C LEU A 223 -33.39 -9.08 21.76
N TYR A 224 -32.32 -8.28 21.80
CA TYR A 224 -30.94 -8.76 21.82
C TYR A 224 -30.07 -7.76 22.57
N ASN A 225 -29.26 -8.26 23.51
CA ASN A 225 -28.20 -7.51 24.16
C ASN A 225 -27.16 -8.51 24.71
N PRO A 226 -25.93 -8.54 24.18
CA PRO A 226 -24.90 -9.50 24.58
C PRO A 226 -24.33 -9.23 25.98
N SER A 227 -24.60 -8.06 26.55
CA SER A 227 -24.14 -7.65 27.87
C SER A 227 -25.14 -7.98 29.00
N LEU A 228 -26.26 -8.62 28.67
CA LEU A 228 -27.22 -9.17 29.61
C LEU A 228 -27.22 -10.70 29.48
N ASP A 229 -26.70 -11.40 30.50
CA ASP A 229 -26.79 -12.87 30.57
C ASP A 229 -28.26 -13.28 30.75
N ASP A 230 -28.77 -14.18 29.89
CA ASP A 230 -30.12 -14.75 29.90
C ASP A 230 -31.28 -13.72 29.92
N ILE A 231 -31.62 -13.17 28.75
CA ILE A 231 -32.96 -12.62 28.51
C ILE A 231 -33.93 -13.81 28.40
N THR A 232 -34.28 -14.44 29.53
CA THR A 232 -35.28 -15.51 29.57
C THR A 232 -36.69 -14.94 29.76
N GLU A 233 -37.64 -15.61 29.11
CA GLU A 233 -38.96 -15.16 28.63
C GLU A 233 -39.98 -14.64 29.68
N SER A 234 -39.64 -14.51 30.97
CA SER A 234 -40.60 -14.13 32.02
C SER A 234 -40.46 -12.73 32.61
N ASP A 235 -39.31 -12.06 32.47
CA ASP A 235 -39.04 -10.71 33.03
C ASP A 235 -38.36 -9.78 32.00
N GLY A 236 -38.98 -9.63 30.82
CA GLY A 236 -38.41 -8.89 29.68
C GLY A 236 -37.75 -7.55 30.07
N ALA A 237 -36.46 -7.40 29.75
CA ALA A 237 -35.69 -6.20 30.05
C ALA A 237 -36.06 -5.06 29.09
N TYR A 238 -36.21 -3.85 29.62
CA TYR A 238 -36.58 -2.67 28.83
C TYR A 238 -35.39 -1.73 28.61
N ILE A 239 -35.33 -1.10 27.45
CA ILE A 239 -34.26 -0.16 27.07
C ILE A 239 -34.15 1.02 28.05
N GLN A 240 -35.27 1.43 28.67
CA GLN A 240 -35.31 2.47 29.70
C GLN A 240 -34.65 2.03 31.00
N GLU A 241 -34.64 0.74 31.33
CA GLU A 241 -33.92 0.21 32.50
C GLU A 241 -32.40 0.20 32.25
N TYR A 242 -32.00 0.00 30.99
CA TYR A 242 -30.59 -0.05 30.59
C TYR A 242 -29.97 1.35 30.42
N PHE A 243 -30.63 2.27 29.71
CA PHE A 243 -30.12 3.62 29.44
C PHE A 243 -30.78 4.75 30.25
N GLY A 244 -31.83 4.46 31.02
CA GLY A 244 -32.66 5.46 31.69
C GLY A 244 -33.77 6.03 30.79
N ASP A 245 -34.81 6.60 31.38
CA ASP A 245 -36.02 7.07 30.68
C ASP A 245 -35.73 8.09 29.56
N ALA A 246 -34.74 8.98 29.75
CA ALA A 246 -34.45 10.03 28.78
C ALA A 246 -33.83 9.48 27.49
N ILE A 247 -32.79 8.66 27.60
CA ILE A 247 -32.09 8.09 26.43
C ILE A 247 -32.95 6.97 25.82
N GLY A 248 -33.55 6.11 26.64
CA GLY A 248 -34.48 5.09 26.17
C GLY A 248 -35.66 5.69 25.41
N GLY A 249 -36.26 6.78 25.92
CA GLY A 249 -37.36 7.49 25.25
C GLY A 249 -36.97 8.11 23.90
N GLU A 250 -35.76 8.69 23.79
CA GLU A 250 -35.25 9.19 22.50
C GLU A 250 -34.99 8.06 21.50
N ILE A 251 -34.43 6.92 21.94
CA ILE A 251 -34.25 5.75 21.07
C ILE A 251 -35.61 5.30 20.50
N LEU A 252 -36.63 5.21 21.35
CA LEU A 252 -37.98 4.80 20.95
C LEU A 252 -38.74 5.83 20.12
N SER A 253 -38.27 7.07 20.03
CA SER A 253 -38.86 8.07 19.13
C SER A 253 -38.67 7.72 17.65
N GLY A 254 -37.66 6.89 17.33
CA GLY A 254 -37.41 6.38 16.00
C GLY A 254 -36.85 7.39 14.99
N SER A 255 -36.39 8.58 15.43
CA SER A 255 -35.84 9.59 14.50
C SER A 255 -34.45 9.24 13.93
N GLY A 256 -33.77 8.27 14.55
CA GLY A 256 -32.39 7.91 14.25
C GLY A 256 -31.37 8.98 14.67
N GLY A 257 -30.15 8.58 15.01
CA GLY A 257 -29.04 9.49 15.28
C GLY A 257 -28.11 9.03 16.41
N VAL A 258 -27.27 9.96 16.88
CA VAL A 258 -26.25 9.70 17.91
C VAL A 258 -26.50 10.52 19.18
N LEU A 259 -26.66 9.84 20.30
CA LEU A 259 -26.86 10.44 21.62
C LEU A 259 -25.57 10.33 22.44
N LYS A 260 -25.38 11.30 23.34
CA LYS A 260 -24.37 11.19 24.39
C LYS A 260 -25.04 10.66 25.66
N ASN A 261 -24.52 9.57 26.17
CA ASN A 261 -24.99 8.94 27.39
C ASN A 261 -23.93 9.05 28.51
N ASN A 262 -24.39 9.10 29.76
CA ASN A 262 -23.54 9.11 30.94
C ASN A 262 -24.21 8.31 32.06
N THR A 263 -24.06 6.99 32.01
CA THR A 263 -24.61 6.08 33.02
C THR A 263 -23.50 5.69 34.00
N HIS A 264 -23.76 5.78 35.30
CA HIS A 264 -22.82 5.38 36.36
C HIS A 264 -21.42 6.02 36.28
N GLY A 265 -21.31 7.24 35.73
CA GLY A 265 -20.04 7.96 35.58
C GLY A 265 -19.17 7.52 34.40
N LYS A 266 -19.69 6.64 33.52
CA LYS A 266 -19.05 6.26 32.25
C LYS A 266 -19.72 7.04 31.12
N GLU A 267 -18.98 7.93 30.46
CA GLU A 267 -19.45 8.59 29.25
C GLU A 267 -19.43 7.61 28.07
N SER A 268 -20.54 7.52 27.33
CA SER A 268 -20.67 6.71 26.12
C SER A 268 -21.41 7.46 25.02
N TYR A 269 -21.32 6.94 23.80
CA TYR A 269 -22.09 7.42 22.65
C TYR A 269 -22.98 6.29 22.16
N VAL A 270 -24.26 6.58 21.96
CA VAL A 270 -25.27 5.63 21.53
C VAL A 270 -25.80 6.05 20.16
N ALA A 271 -25.45 5.31 19.12
CA ALA A 271 -26.08 5.43 17.82
C ALA A 271 -27.32 4.54 17.79
N TYR A 272 -28.42 5.01 17.20
CA TYR A 272 -29.64 4.22 17.06
C TYR A 272 -30.34 4.53 15.75
N PHE A 273 -30.93 3.52 15.11
CA PHE A 273 -31.63 3.66 13.84
C PHE A 273 -32.81 2.68 13.76
N PRO A 274 -33.98 3.12 13.25
CA PRO A 274 -35.11 2.22 13.02
C PRO A 274 -34.89 1.37 11.76
N VAL A 275 -35.28 0.11 11.83
CA VAL A 275 -35.35 -0.80 10.67
C VAL A 275 -36.65 -0.49 9.92
N LYS A 276 -36.56 -0.02 8.67
CA LYS A 276 -37.71 0.44 7.89
C LYS A 276 -38.80 -0.62 7.76
N ASN A 277 -40.05 -0.16 7.82
CA ASN A 277 -41.26 -0.99 7.73
C ASN A 277 -41.39 -2.04 8.84
N THR A 278 -40.58 -1.93 9.90
CA THR A 278 -40.69 -2.72 11.13
C THR A 278 -40.84 -1.79 12.32
N ASN A 279 -41.04 -2.38 13.49
CA ASN A 279 -41.03 -1.69 14.78
C ASN A 279 -39.72 -1.96 15.55
N ILE A 280 -38.68 -2.45 14.87
CA ILE A 280 -37.37 -2.78 15.45
C ILE A 280 -36.45 -1.58 15.29
N ILE A 281 -35.67 -1.31 16.33
CA ILE A 281 -34.65 -0.27 16.38
C ILE A 281 -33.34 -0.95 16.79
N VAL A 282 -32.29 -0.71 16.02
CA VAL A 282 -30.93 -1.17 16.35
C VAL A 282 -30.24 -0.04 17.09
N TYR A 283 -29.50 -0.36 18.15
CA TYR A 283 -28.62 0.59 18.79
C TYR A 283 -27.21 0.02 18.98
N THR A 284 -26.22 0.91 18.95
CA THR A 284 -24.81 0.62 19.25
C THR A 284 -24.33 1.60 20.30
N ASN A 285 -23.77 1.10 21.40
CA ASN A 285 -23.26 1.88 22.50
C ASN A 285 -21.75 1.68 22.66
N ILE A 286 -20.97 2.74 22.47
CA ILE A 286 -19.51 2.70 22.64
C ILE A 286 -19.06 3.60 23.79
N LEU A 287 -18.20 3.07 24.66
CA LEU A 287 -17.60 3.85 25.73
C LEU A 287 -16.63 4.89 25.14
N LYS A 288 -16.71 6.12 25.64
CA LYS A 288 -15.78 7.19 25.24
C LYS A 288 -14.32 6.83 25.52
N SER A 289 -14.04 6.06 26.57
CA SER A 289 -12.70 5.57 26.87
C SER A 289 -12.12 4.70 25.76
N THR A 290 -12.96 3.92 25.08
CA THR A 290 -12.57 3.05 23.96
C THR A 290 -12.18 3.88 22.75
N ILE A 291 -13.00 4.87 22.37
CA ILE A 291 -12.69 5.82 21.29
C ILE A 291 -11.36 6.56 21.53
N LEU A 292 -11.05 6.87 22.80
CA LEU A 292 -9.85 7.63 23.17
C LEU A 292 -8.62 6.76 23.46
N ALA A 293 -8.76 5.45 23.60
CA ALA A 293 -7.65 4.54 23.91
C ALA A 293 -6.50 4.62 22.89
N PRO A 294 -6.73 4.71 21.56
CA PRO A 294 -5.66 4.89 20.58
C PRO A 294 -4.86 6.18 20.81
N ILE A 295 -5.51 7.27 21.23
CA ILE A 295 -4.84 8.55 21.53
C ILE A 295 -3.93 8.40 22.74
N HIS A 296 -4.42 7.75 23.81
CA HIS A 296 -3.60 7.49 25.00
C HIS A 296 -2.36 6.66 24.65
N ARG A 297 -2.50 5.63 23.82
CA ARG A 297 -1.36 4.83 23.34
C ARG A 297 -0.40 5.66 22.50
N PHE A 298 -0.92 6.46 21.57
CA PHE A 298 -0.12 7.38 20.75
C PHE A 298 0.68 8.37 21.62
N ILE A 299 0.05 8.95 22.64
CA ILE A 299 0.69 9.85 23.60
C ILE A 299 1.83 9.14 24.34
N LEU A 300 1.60 7.92 24.84
CA LEU A 300 2.62 7.15 25.57
C LEU A 300 3.83 6.83 24.69
N ILE A 301 3.61 6.47 23.42
CA ILE A 301 4.68 6.21 22.46
C ILE A 301 5.50 7.48 22.21
N ASN A 302 4.85 8.63 22.00
CA ASN A 302 5.55 9.89 21.77
C ASN A 302 6.34 10.37 23.00
N LEU A 303 5.81 10.16 24.22
CA LEU A 303 6.53 10.42 25.46
C LEU A 303 7.79 9.54 25.58
N TYR A 304 7.70 8.27 25.18
CA TYR A 304 8.85 7.37 25.14
C TYR A 304 9.91 7.84 24.14
N ILE A 305 9.50 8.22 22.93
CA ILE A 305 10.40 8.77 21.90
C ILE A 305 11.10 10.03 22.41
N LEU A 306 10.37 10.94 23.04
CA LEU A 306 10.96 12.15 23.63
C LEU A 306 12.00 11.81 24.70
N LEU A 307 11.70 10.85 25.59
CA LEU A 307 12.64 10.41 26.61
C LEU A 307 13.94 9.89 25.99
N VAL A 308 13.82 9.09 24.92
CA VAL A 308 14.98 8.58 24.16
C VAL A 308 15.77 9.73 23.53
N ILE A 309 15.10 10.70 22.90
CA ILE A 309 15.76 11.89 22.32
C ILE A 309 16.50 12.69 23.40
N ILE A 310 15.89 12.91 24.56
CA ILE A 310 16.51 13.62 25.68
C ILE A 310 17.77 12.87 26.15
N ILE A 311 17.69 11.55 26.29
CA ILE A 311 18.85 10.71 26.66
C ILE A 311 19.97 10.82 25.62
N ILE A 312 19.62 10.79 24.33
CA ILE A 312 20.58 10.95 23.23
C ILE A 312 21.24 12.34 23.28
N ILE A 313 20.46 13.42 23.46
CA ILE A 313 20.99 14.79 23.56
C ILE A 313 21.92 14.94 24.76
N ILE A 314 21.54 14.42 25.93
CA ILE A 314 22.39 14.48 27.15
C ILE A 314 23.69 13.70 26.91
N THR A 315 23.61 12.52 26.32
CA THR A 315 24.77 11.68 26.00
C THR A 315 25.70 12.38 25.00
N PHE A 316 25.11 12.99 23.97
CA PHE A 316 25.85 13.75 22.96
C PHE A 316 26.52 15.00 23.53
N LEU A 317 25.84 15.75 24.41
CA LEU A 317 26.43 16.90 25.10
C LEU A 317 27.59 16.49 26.01
N PHE A 318 27.46 15.37 26.73
CA PHE A 318 28.53 14.82 27.54
C PHE A 318 29.74 14.39 26.67
N PHE A 319 29.47 13.78 25.52
CA PHE A 319 30.48 13.43 24.53
C PHE A 319 31.20 14.68 24.01
N LEU A 320 30.48 15.73 23.59
CA LEU A 320 31.07 16.99 23.12
C LEU A 320 31.91 17.69 24.20
N GLU A 321 31.46 17.67 25.46
CA GLU A 321 32.22 18.22 26.57
C GLU A 321 33.56 17.50 26.74
N ARG A 322 33.53 16.17 26.74
CA ARG A 322 34.72 15.34 26.98
C ARG A 322 35.68 15.33 25.78
N VAL A 323 35.15 15.23 24.56
CA VAL A 323 35.94 15.01 23.34
C VAL A 323 36.46 16.32 22.75
N ILE A 324 35.70 17.43 22.89
CA ILE A 324 36.03 18.71 22.23
C ILE A 324 36.31 19.81 23.26
N SER A 325 35.37 20.11 24.14
CA SER A 325 35.46 21.30 25.00
C SER A 325 36.61 21.23 26.01
N ASN A 326 36.75 20.11 26.71
CA ASN A 326 37.79 19.95 27.74
C ASN A 326 39.22 19.98 27.16
N PRO A 327 39.53 19.29 26.06
CA PRO A 327 40.82 19.43 25.38
C PRO A 327 41.12 20.87 24.96
N LEU A 328 40.17 21.55 24.30
CA LEU A 328 40.35 22.94 23.85
C LEU A 328 40.59 23.90 25.02
N LEU A 329 39.80 23.79 26.10
CA LEU A 329 39.99 24.60 27.31
C LEU A 329 41.36 24.34 27.95
N THR A 330 41.86 23.11 27.91
CA THR A 330 43.18 22.76 28.45
C THR A 330 44.30 23.38 27.60
N ILE A 331 44.18 23.29 26.27
CA ILE A 331 45.14 23.92 25.33
C ILE A 331 45.17 25.44 25.53
N CYS A 332 44.01 26.10 25.59
CA CYS A 332 43.92 27.54 25.84
C CYS A 332 44.53 27.96 27.17
N LYS A 333 44.31 27.19 28.26
CA LYS A 333 44.92 27.46 29.56
C LYS A 333 46.44 27.34 29.51
N GLN A 334 46.98 26.32 28.83
CA GLN A 334 48.42 26.13 28.69
C GLN A 334 49.07 27.24 27.85
N MET A 335 48.43 27.64 26.75
CA MET A 335 48.89 28.79 25.95
C MET A 335 48.98 30.08 26.78
N LYS A 336 47.98 30.35 27.63
CA LYS A 336 47.98 31.53 28.51
C LYS A 336 49.11 31.50 29.55
N ASN A 337 49.56 30.32 29.96
CA ASN A 337 50.65 30.16 30.93
C ASN A 337 52.06 30.17 30.29
N TYR A 338 52.16 30.05 28.96
CA TYR A 338 53.46 30.04 28.26
C TYR A 338 54.25 31.34 28.41
N THR A 339 53.55 32.48 28.52
CA THR A 339 54.16 33.80 28.77
C THR A 339 55.00 33.85 30.05
N ASN A 340 54.70 33.02 31.05
CA ASN A 340 55.40 33.04 32.34
C ASN A 340 56.53 32.00 32.43
N ASN A 341 56.31 30.77 31.92
CA ASN A 341 57.24 29.64 32.16
C ASN A 341 57.98 29.15 30.91
N ARG A 342 57.75 29.76 29.74
CA ARG A 342 58.37 29.41 28.43
C ARG A 342 58.34 27.92 28.08
N SER A 343 57.44 27.17 28.68
CA SER A 343 57.25 25.73 28.46
C SER A 343 55.76 25.41 28.53
N ILE A 344 55.30 24.52 27.66
CA ILE A 344 53.96 23.95 27.70
C ILE A 344 54.11 22.46 27.92
N ASN A 345 53.32 21.90 28.84
CA ASN A 345 53.18 20.46 28.99
C ASN A 345 51.71 20.09 28.74
N LEU A 346 51.43 19.64 27.51
CA LEU A 346 50.11 19.07 27.16
C LEU A 346 50.12 17.57 27.48
N PRO A 347 49.00 17.02 27.99
CA PRO A 347 48.88 15.58 28.19
C PRO A 347 49.17 14.79 26.91
N GLN A 348 49.91 13.69 27.04
CA GLN A 348 50.30 12.85 25.91
C GLN A 348 49.09 12.29 25.15
N GLU A 349 48.00 12.02 25.86
CA GLU A 349 46.72 11.61 25.28
C GLU A 349 46.19 12.57 24.21
N TYR A 350 46.49 13.87 24.29
CA TYR A 350 46.04 14.86 23.30
C TYR A 350 46.97 14.91 22.09
N LEU A 351 48.26 14.63 22.29
CA LEU A 351 49.26 14.55 21.23
C LEU A 351 49.13 13.25 20.43
N GLU A 352 48.52 12.20 20.95
CA GLU A 352 48.34 10.93 20.23
C GLU A 352 47.04 10.90 19.40
N ARG A 353 46.15 11.88 19.58
CA ARG A 353 44.91 11.98 18.79
C ARG A 353 45.22 12.13 17.30
N LYS A 354 44.35 11.54 16.48
CA LYS A 354 44.40 11.56 15.01
C LYS A 354 43.42 12.54 14.37
N ASP A 355 42.64 13.25 15.18
CA ASP A 355 41.64 14.24 14.75
C ASP A 355 42.22 15.66 14.71
N GLU A 356 41.40 16.65 14.36
CA GLU A 356 41.77 18.06 14.26
C GLU A 356 42.33 18.61 15.56
N ILE A 357 41.86 18.12 16.72
CA ILE A 357 42.37 18.51 18.03
C ILE A 357 43.78 17.96 18.23
N GLY A 358 44.05 16.74 17.79
CA GLY A 358 45.39 16.16 17.75
C GLY A 358 46.33 16.91 16.81
N VAL A 359 45.86 17.23 15.60
CA VAL A 359 46.60 18.05 14.63
C VAL A 359 46.89 19.44 15.20
N LEU A 360 45.90 20.07 15.83
CA LEU A 360 46.04 21.37 16.49
C LEU A 360 47.00 21.30 17.68
N SER A 361 46.91 20.27 18.51
CA SER A 361 47.81 20.07 19.67
C SER A 361 49.25 19.89 19.20
N LYS A 362 49.49 19.01 18.22
CA LYS A 362 50.81 18.82 17.58
C LYS A 362 51.30 20.10 16.93
N GLY A 363 50.42 20.79 16.21
CA GLY A 363 50.72 22.05 15.51
C GLY A 363 51.10 23.17 16.47
N ILE A 364 50.39 23.33 17.59
CA ILE A 364 50.70 24.32 18.62
C ILE A 364 52.01 23.96 19.34
N THR A 365 52.19 22.69 19.74
CA THR A 365 53.45 22.23 20.33
C THR A 365 54.62 22.43 19.37
N PHE A 366 54.44 22.10 18.08
CA PHE A 366 55.44 22.32 17.05
C PHE A 366 55.73 23.80 16.83
N MET A 367 54.70 24.65 16.75
CA MET A 367 54.82 26.10 16.58
C MET A 367 55.55 26.73 17.76
N LEU A 368 55.22 26.36 19.00
CA LEU A 368 55.84 26.93 20.19
C LEU A 368 57.27 26.41 20.39
N ASN A 369 57.54 25.14 20.08
CA ASN A 369 58.91 24.63 19.99
C ASN A 369 59.67 25.36 18.88
N ARG A 370 59.02 25.63 17.74
CA ARG A 370 59.59 26.44 16.66
C ARG A 370 59.78 27.89 17.04
N ILE A 371 58.94 28.51 17.86
CA ILE A 371 59.13 29.87 18.35
C ILE A 371 60.27 29.89 19.35
N SER A 372 60.34 28.93 20.28
CA SER A 372 61.47 28.78 21.19
C SER A 372 62.78 28.60 20.43
N ASN A 373 62.78 27.71 19.42
CA ASN A 373 63.92 27.49 18.54
C ASN A 373 64.16 28.68 17.60
N SER A 374 63.13 29.42 17.17
CA SER A 374 63.25 30.59 16.29
C SER A 374 63.75 31.81 17.05
N ILE A 375 63.48 31.93 18.35
CA ILE A 375 64.09 32.93 19.21
C ILE A 375 65.59 32.62 19.33
N SER A 376 65.97 31.36 19.52
CA SER A 376 67.37 30.92 19.47
C SER A 376 68.00 31.04 18.07
N GLU A 377 67.26 30.76 16.99
CA GLU A 377 67.72 30.95 15.60
C GLU A 377 67.70 32.42 15.19
N LEU A 378 66.92 33.34 15.78
CA LEU A 378 66.93 34.79 15.49
C LEU A 378 68.20 35.44 16.04
N GLU A 379 68.69 34.93 17.17
CA GLU A 379 70.03 35.25 17.68
C GLU A 379 71.13 34.75 16.73
N GLU A 380 70.86 33.69 15.96
CA GLU A 380 71.77 33.10 14.98
C GLU A 380 71.62 33.66 13.55
N LYS A 381 70.41 34.03 13.11
CA LYS A 381 70.05 34.52 11.76
C LYS A 381 70.44 35.95 11.49
N ASN A 382 70.73 36.74 12.53
CA ASN A 382 71.49 37.99 12.37
C ASN A 382 72.87 37.75 11.69
N LYS A 383 73.38 36.49 11.67
CA LYS A 383 74.55 36.09 10.86
C LYS A 383 74.24 35.55 9.46
N GLU A 384 73.01 35.15 9.14
CA GLU A 384 72.66 34.41 7.90
C GLU A 384 72.15 35.26 6.73
N LEU A 385 72.23 36.60 6.81
CA LEU A 385 71.95 37.51 5.69
C LEU A 385 72.84 37.25 4.45
N PHE A 386 73.89 36.44 4.60
CA PHE A 386 74.84 36.05 3.55
C PHE A 386 74.33 34.93 2.62
N LYS A 387 73.22 34.23 2.94
CA LYS A 387 72.81 32.98 2.24
C LYS A 387 71.73 33.14 1.16
N THR A 388 71.24 34.36 0.89
CA THR A 388 70.15 34.65 -0.06
C THR A 388 70.45 34.24 -1.52
N LYS A 389 71.71 33.96 -1.86
CA LYS A 389 72.16 33.62 -3.22
C LYS A 389 71.76 32.21 -3.69
N GLU A 390 71.45 31.28 -2.78
CA GLU A 390 71.08 29.90 -3.16
C GLU A 390 69.60 29.71 -3.52
N MET A 391 68.72 30.65 -3.17
CA MET A 391 67.27 30.48 -3.28
C MET A 391 66.75 30.50 -4.73
N ILE A 392 67.45 31.20 -5.63
CA ILE A 392 67.06 31.42 -7.03
C ILE A 392 67.02 30.12 -7.86
N ASN A 393 67.75 29.07 -7.47
CA ASN A 393 67.81 27.82 -8.23
C ASN A 393 66.64 26.86 -7.96
N LYS A 394 65.98 26.98 -6.79
CA LYS A 394 64.84 26.12 -6.42
C LYS A 394 63.54 26.52 -7.12
N ASP A 395 63.28 27.82 -7.28
CA ASP A 395 62.08 28.34 -7.95
C ASP A 395 62.02 27.91 -9.42
N ARG A 396 63.18 27.82 -10.10
CA ARG A 396 63.27 27.42 -11.51
C ARG A 396 62.94 25.94 -11.78
N VAL A 397 63.19 25.07 -10.81
CA VAL A 397 62.87 23.63 -10.88
C VAL A 397 61.40 23.38 -10.57
N LEU A 398 60.85 24.10 -9.58
CA LEU A 398 59.44 24.03 -9.22
C LEU A 398 58.55 24.50 -10.37
N PHE A 399 58.86 25.65 -10.99
CA PHE A 399 58.11 26.19 -12.14
C PHE A 399 58.04 25.22 -13.32
N LYS A 400 59.15 24.56 -13.67
CA LYS A 400 59.19 23.55 -14.75
C LYS A 400 58.43 22.26 -14.42
N THR A 401 58.35 21.89 -13.14
CA THR A 401 57.64 20.68 -12.70
C THR A 401 56.13 20.92 -12.66
N THR A 402 55.69 22.09 -12.21
CA THR A 402 54.27 22.47 -12.21
C THR A 402 53.67 22.50 -13.62
N LEU A 403 54.35 23.12 -14.59
CA LEU A 403 53.84 23.18 -15.99
C LEU A 403 53.73 21.81 -16.68
N ARG A 404 54.52 20.82 -16.25
CA ARG A 404 54.49 19.45 -16.78
C ARG A 404 53.42 18.56 -16.15
N SER A 405 52.91 18.94 -14.98
CA SER A 405 51.98 18.11 -14.19
C SER A 405 50.51 18.51 -14.39
N LEU A 406 50.25 19.56 -15.18
CA LEU A 406 48.90 20.02 -15.51
C LEU A 406 48.32 19.17 -16.64
N GLY A 407 47.11 18.64 -16.43
CA GLY A 407 46.37 17.86 -17.44
C GLY A 407 45.80 18.71 -18.58
N ASP A 408 45.72 20.03 -18.41
CA ASP A 408 45.26 20.96 -19.43
C ASP A 408 46.41 21.40 -20.34
N GLY A 409 46.12 21.61 -21.62
CA GLY A 409 47.05 22.16 -22.59
C GLY A 409 47.39 23.61 -22.28
N VAL A 410 48.68 23.93 -22.20
CA VAL A 410 49.17 25.29 -21.94
C VAL A 410 50.10 25.72 -23.08
N ILE A 411 49.77 26.84 -23.73
CA ILE A 411 50.60 27.49 -24.75
C ILE A 411 50.86 28.93 -24.31
N SER A 412 52.11 29.39 -24.40
CA SER A 412 52.48 30.80 -24.21
C SER A 412 53.11 31.35 -25.46
N THR A 413 52.82 32.60 -25.80
CA THR A 413 53.30 33.32 -26.98
C THR A 413 54.14 34.52 -26.61
N ASP A 414 54.96 35.00 -27.55
CA ASP A 414 55.63 36.30 -27.46
C ASP A 414 54.69 37.46 -27.82
N GLN A 415 55.19 38.69 -27.73
CA GLN A 415 54.48 39.93 -28.11
C GLN A 415 54.07 40.01 -29.59
N TYR A 416 54.51 39.07 -30.44
CA TYR A 416 54.17 38.98 -31.86
C TYR A 416 53.22 37.80 -32.15
N GLY A 417 52.78 37.05 -31.14
CA GLY A 417 51.89 35.91 -31.28
C GLY A 417 52.58 34.60 -31.71
N ASN A 418 53.91 34.49 -31.60
CA ASN A 418 54.64 33.26 -31.87
C ASN A 418 54.79 32.42 -30.60
N ILE A 419 54.66 31.09 -30.72
CA ILE A 419 54.68 30.18 -29.57
C ILE A 419 56.09 30.11 -28.94
N GLN A 420 56.19 30.41 -27.63
CA GLN A 420 57.41 30.28 -26.84
C GLN A 420 57.42 29.04 -25.95
N ILE A 421 56.27 28.67 -25.39
CA ILE A 421 56.15 27.53 -24.47
C ILE A 421 54.93 26.71 -24.85
N MET A 422 55.09 25.40 -24.81
CA MET A 422 54.04 24.40 -24.96
C MET A 422 54.30 23.30 -23.93
N ASN A 423 53.28 22.85 -23.20
CA ASN A 423 53.37 21.70 -22.30
C ASN A 423 52.97 20.39 -23.00
N ASP A 424 53.18 19.27 -22.31
CA ASP A 424 53.00 17.94 -22.89
C ASP A 424 51.52 17.67 -23.25
N ALA A 425 50.57 18.18 -22.45
CA ALA A 425 49.13 18.11 -22.73
C ALA A 425 48.75 18.87 -24.02
N ALA A 426 49.34 20.05 -24.26
CA ALA A 426 49.11 20.81 -25.48
C ALA A 426 49.65 20.09 -26.73
N GLU A 427 50.79 19.37 -26.62
CA GLU A 427 51.31 18.56 -27.73
C GLU A 427 50.33 17.45 -28.15
N ILE A 428 49.70 16.81 -27.16
CA ILE A 428 48.71 15.74 -27.39
C ILE A 428 47.45 16.32 -28.05
N LEU A 429 46.92 17.43 -27.50
CA LEU A 429 45.66 18.02 -27.94
C LEU A 429 45.74 18.67 -29.33
N THR A 430 46.88 19.26 -29.70
CA THR A 430 47.07 19.90 -31.02
C THR A 430 47.63 18.95 -32.08
N GLY A 431 48.29 17.86 -31.66
CA GLY A 431 49.05 16.97 -32.54
C GLY A 431 50.39 17.55 -33.04
N TRP A 432 50.80 18.72 -32.55
CA TRP A 432 52.10 19.33 -32.84
C TRP A 432 53.12 18.98 -31.77
N LYS A 433 54.37 18.68 -32.18
CA LYS A 433 55.45 18.56 -31.22
C LYS A 433 55.96 19.93 -30.81
N LYS A 434 56.33 20.11 -29.54
CA LYS A 434 56.79 21.36 -28.93
C LYS A 434 57.94 22.01 -29.70
N HIS A 435 58.88 21.21 -30.18
CA HIS A 435 60.02 21.69 -30.96
C HIS A 435 59.63 22.14 -32.38
N GLU A 436 58.53 21.61 -32.92
CA GLU A 436 57.97 22.04 -34.21
C GLU A 436 57.07 23.27 -34.07
N ALA A 437 56.38 23.39 -32.94
CA ALA A 437 55.49 24.50 -32.63
C ALA A 437 56.25 25.76 -32.17
N PHE A 438 57.43 25.62 -31.55
CA PHE A 438 58.23 26.74 -31.08
C PHE A 438 58.58 27.72 -32.22
N GLY A 439 58.28 29.00 -32.01
CA GLY A 439 58.51 30.07 -32.98
C GLY A 439 57.50 30.11 -34.15
N GLN A 440 56.56 29.17 -34.23
CA GLN A 440 55.48 29.23 -35.22
C GLN A 440 54.41 30.25 -34.78
N PRO A 441 53.73 30.91 -35.74
CA PRO A 441 52.56 31.72 -35.43
C PRO A 441 51.47 30.87 -34.77
N PHE A 442 50.87 31.38 -33.68
CA PHE A 442 49.88 30.64 -32.87
C PHE A 442 48.76 30.02 -33.71
N GLU A 443 48.19 30.75 -34.66
CA GLU A 443 47.09 30.29 -35.53
C GLU A 443 47.45 29.10 -36.44
N THR A 444 48.74 28.88 -36.68
CA THR A 444 49.21 27.75 -37.50
C THR A 444 49.04 26.44 -36.75
N VAL A 445 49.28 26.48 -35.43
CA VAL A 445 49.29 25.34 -34.50
C VAL A 445 47.93 25.17 -33.82
N PHE A 446 47.26 26.27 -33.47
CA PHE A 446 45.98 26.29 -32.78
C PHE A 446 44.87 26.72 -33.76
N ARG A 447 44.36 25.74 -34.52
CA ARG A 447 43.36 25.98 -35.56
C ARG A 447 41.97 25.73 -35.02
N ILE A 448 41.20 26.81 -34.86
CA ILE A 448 39.86 26.74 -34.28
C ILE A 448 38.76 27.16 -35.26
N ILE A 449 37.64 26.45 -35.19
CA ILE A 449 36.41 26.73 -35.96
C ILE A 449 35.20 26.66 -35.03
N ASN A 450 34.11 27.32 -35.43
CA ASN A 450 32.84 27.21 -34.73
C ASN A 450 32.15 25.91 -35.14
N GLU A 451 31.65 25.15 -34.18
CA GLU A 451 31.00 23.86 -34.43
C GLU A 451 29.74 24.00 -35.30
N ALA A 452 28.92 25.03 -35.05
CA ALA A 452 27.62 25.22 -35.72
C ALA A 452 27.76 25.87 -37.10
N THR A 453 28.56 26.94 -37.22
CA THR A 453 28.70 27.69 -38.48
C THR A 453 29.80 27.16 -39.39
N ARG A 454 30.73 26.34 -38.85
CA ARG A 454 31.95 25.86 -39.53
C ARG A 454 32.88 27.00 -39.98
N GLU A 455 32.65 28.22 -39.52
CA GLU A 455 33.48 29.37 -39.83
C GLU A 455 34.71 29.43 -38.91
N LYS A 456 35.80 30.04 -39.40
CA LYS A 456 37.02 30.23 -38.62
C LYS A 456 36.73 31.19 -37.46
N VAL A 457 37.06 30.76 -36.24
CA VAL A 457 36.93 31.59 -35.03
C VAL A 457 38.16 32.48 -34.90
N MET A 458 37.97 33.72 -34.44
CA MET A 458 39.08 34.64 -34.19
C MET A 458 40.01 34.09 -33.12
N SER A 459 41.32 34.18 -33.37
CA SER A 459 42.36 33.69 -32.47
C SER A 459 42.25 34.31 -31.07
N PRO A 460 42.25 33.50 -29.98
CA PRO A 460 42.28 33.99 -28.60
C PRO A 460 43.42 34.97 -28.34
N VAL A 461 44.59 34.71 -28.94
CA VAL A 461 45.78 35.58 -28.84
C VAL A 461 45.51 36.94 -29.47
N GLU A 462 44.87 36.96 -30.63
CA GLU A 462 44.49 38.19 -31.31
C GLU A 462 43.41 38.96 -30.53
N LYS A 463 42.43 38.25 -29.95
CA LYS A 463 41.41 38.85 -29.06
C LYS A 463 42.06 39.53 -27.85
N VAL A 464 43.01 38.88 -27.18
CA VAL A 464 43.71 39.43 -25.99
C VAL A 464 44.57 40.64 -26.37
N PHE A 465 45.29 40.62 -27.50
CA PHE A 465 46.06 41.78 -27.93
C PHE A 465 45.18 42.99 -28.29
N LYS A 466 43.94 42.76 -28.73
CA LYS A 466 42.97 43.82 -29.03
C LYS A 466 42.25 44.36 -27.79
N SER A 467 41.89 43.50 -26.82
CA SER A 467 41.09 43.89 -25.66
C SER A 467 41.92 44.24 -24.41
N GLY A 468 43.13 43.70 -24.27
CA GLY A 468 44.00 43.88 -23.11
C GLY A 468 43.55 43.15 -21.83
N THR A 469 42.53 42.31 -21.89
CA THR A 469 41.93 41.61 -20.74
C THR A 469 41.84 40.11 -20.96
N LEU A 470 41.56 39.35 -19.89
CA LEU A 470 41.23 37.93 -19.97
C LEU A 470 40.02 37.72 -20.87
N ASN A 471 40.13 36.78 -21.81
CA ASN A 471 39.05 36.40 -22.72
C ASN A 471 38.84 34.89 -22.65
N GLU A 472 37.59 34.49 -22.43
CA GLU A 472 37.11 33.12 -22.64
C GLU A 472 36.56 33.05 -24.08
N LEU A 473 36.74 31.91 -24.77
CA LEU A 473 36.13 31.73 -26.09
C LEU A 473 34.62 31.46 -26.00
N ASP A 474 33.97 31.64 -27.14
CA ASP A 474 32.55 31.37 -27.33
C ASP A 474 32.27 29.87 -27.16
N GLU A 475 31.16 29.55 -26.49
CA GLU A 475 30.64 28.18 -26.37
C GLU A 475 30.48 27.58 -27.79
N ASN A 476 30.99 26.35 -28.00
CA ASN A 476 31.02 25.60 -29.29
C ASN A 476 32.24 25.85 -30.21
N THR A 477 33.45 25.81 -29.67
CA THR A 477 34.70 25.87 -30.44
C THR A 477 35.34 24.48 -30.62
N LEU A 478 35.70 24.14 -31.86
CA LEU A 478 36.45 22.92 -32.22
C LEU A 478 37.90 23.24 -32.56
N LEU A 479 38.84 22.50 -32.00
CA LEU A 479 40.26 22.49 -32.37
C LEU A 479 40.50 21.42 -33.45
N ILE A 480 41.13 21.82 -34.55
CA ILE A 480 41.56 20.92 -35.62
C ILE A 480 43.01 20.54 -35.36
N LYS A 481 43.24 19.26 -35.02
CA LYS A 481 44.58 18.69 -34.85
C LYS A 481 45.37 18.72 -36.15
N LYS A 482 46.70 18.59 -36.04
CA LYS A 482 47.62 18.50 -37.19
C LYS A 482 47.27 17.37 -38.18
N ASN A 483 46.69 16.27 -37.68
CA ASN A 483 46.25 15.10 -38.48
C ASN A 483 44.84 15.26 -39.09
N GLY A 484 44.14 16.38 -38.83
CA GLY A 484 42.78 16.64 -39.32
C GLY A 484 41.65 16.18 -38.40
N GLU A 485 41.94 15.58 -37.25
CA GLU A 485 40.94 15.22 -36.23
C GLU A 485 40.40 16.48 -35.53
N GLU A 486 39.10 16.51 -35.26
CA GLU A 486 38.44 17.65 -34.60
C GLU A 486 38.11 17.29 -33.15
N VAL A 487 38.46 18.18 -32.21
CA VAL A 487 38.22 17.98 -30.77
C VAL A 487 37.52 19.22 -30.20
N PRO A 488 36.41 19.06 -29.48
CA PRO A 488 35.80 20.16 -28.75
C PRO A 488 36.70 20.62 -27.60
N ILE A 489 37.00 21.90 -27.58
CA ILE A 489 37.87 22.49 -26.55
C ILE A 489 37.17 23.61 -25.81
N GLU A 490 37.55 23.77 -24.55
CA GLU A 490 37.26 24.94 -23.72
C GLU A 490 38.61 25.58 -23.39
N ASP A 491 38.75 26.90 -23.60
CA ASP A 491 39.99 27.62 -23.37
C ASP A 491 39.80 28.98 -22.69
N SER A 492 40.88 29.48 -22.13
CA SER A 492 40.98 30.82 -21.56
C SER A 492 42.34 31.41 -21.91
N ALA A 493 42.33 32.63 -22.41
CA ALA A 493 43.53 33.36 -22.78
C ALA A 493 43.71 34.60 -21.89
N ALA A 494 44.92 34.76 -21.35
CA ALA A 494 45.28 35.87 -20.48
C ALA A 494 46.58 36.55 -20.95
N PRO A 495 46.67 37.89 -20.85
CA PRO A 495 47.91 38.60 -21.19
C PRO A 495 49.00 38.33 -20.14
N ILE A 496 50.24 38.19 -20.61
CA ILE A 496 51.44 38.20 -19.77
C ILE A 496 51.91 39.65 -19.71
N ILE A 497 51.92 40.24 -18.53
CA ILE A 497 52.20 41.67 -18.33
C ILE A 497 53.53 41.82 -17.59
N ASP A 498 54.39 42.75 -18.04
CA ASP A 498 55.62 43.10 -17.34
C ASP A 498 55.39 44.03 -16.12
N THR A 499 56.47 44.38 -15.42
CA THR A 499 56.41 45.28 -14.25
C THR A 499 56.01 46.72 -14.59
N GLU A 500 55.99 47.08 -15.87
CA GLU A 500 55.66 48.41 -16.38
C GLU A 500 54.23 48.47 -16.97
N GLY A 501 53.52 47.34 -16.99
CA GLY A 501 52.14 47.24 -17.46
C GLY A 501 51.98 46.90 -18.94
N ASN A 502 53.07 46.58 -19.66
CA ASN A 502 53.01 46.23 -21.08
C ASN A 502 52.73 44.73 -21.28
N ILE A 503 51.95 44.39 -22.31
CA ILE A 503 51.69 43.00 -22.70
C ILE A 503 52.93 42.46 -23.43
N THR A 504 53.60 41.51 -22.80
CA THR A 504 54.83 40.86 -23.32
C THR A 504 54.56 39.51 -23.99
N GLY A 505 53.32 39.03 -23.90
CA GLY A 505 52.88 37.77 -24.50
C GLY A 505 51.46 37.40 -24.08
N VAL A 506 50.98 36.25 -24.52
CA VAL A 506 49.67 35.69 -24.12
C VAL A 506 49.87 34.25 -23.67
N VAL A 507 49.23 33.86 -22.56
CA VAL A 507 49.11 32.46 -22.14
C VAL A 507 47.70 31.96 -22.41
N ILE A 508 47.59 30.81 -23.05
CA ILE A 508 46.35 30.08 -23.31
C ILE A 508 46.39 28.79 -22.51
N VAL A 509 45.31 28.53 -21.78
CA VAL A 509 45.02 27.23 -21.16
C VAL A 509 43.80 26.66 -21.85
N PHE A 510 43.86 25.42 -22.32
CA PHE A 510 42.77 24.75 -23.02
C PHE A 510 42.70 23.27 -22.68
N ARG A 511 41.50 22.70 -22.67
CA ARG A 511 41.29 21.29 -22.34
C ARG A 511 40.28 20.63 -23.28
N ASP A 512 40.39 19.31 -23.41
CA ASP A 512 39.38 18.50 -24.07
C ASP A 512 38.08 18.52 -23.25
N PHE A 513 36.99 18.88 -23.91
CA PHE A 513 35.66 18.99 -23.31
C PHE A 513 34.73 17.82 -23.70
N THR A 514 35.20 16.82 -24.45
CA THR A 514 34.38 15.72 -25.01
C THR A 514 33.59 14.96 -23.94
N ASP A 515 34.27 14.44 -22.90
CA ASP A 515 33.63 13.67 -21.82
C ASP A 515 32.62 14.51 -21.03
N LYS A 516 32.94 15.80 -20.82
CA LYS A 516 32.07 16.73 -20.10
C LYS A 516 30.83 17.06 -20.93
N LYS A 517 30.98 17.23 -22.25
CA LYS A 517 29.86 17.42 -23.21
C LYS A 517 28.93 16.21 -23.24
N GLN A 518 29.46 15.01 -23.43
CA GLN A 518 28.65 13.78 -23.47
C GLN A 518 27.91 13.53 -22.15
N LYS A 519 28.57 13.77 -21.01
CA LYS A 519 27.92 13.69 -19.68
C LYS A 519 26.85 14.76 -19.53
N GLN A 520 27.09 15.99 -19.99
CA GLN A 520 26.12 17.08 -19.93
C GLN A 520 24.89 16.80 -20.80
N GLU A 521 25.09 16.30 -22.02
CA GLU A 521 24.01 15.87 -22.92
C GLU A 521 23.22 14.70 -22.34
N ARG A 522 23.90 13.72 -21.74
CA ARG A 522 23.23 12.60 -21.07
C ARG A 522 22.47 13.04 -19.82
N ILE A 523 23.01 13.96 -19.02
CA ILE A 523 22.32 14.56 -17.87
C ILE A 523 21.09 15.31 -18.35
N SER A 524 21.22 16.09 -19.43
CA SER A 524 20.09 16.83 -20.03
C SER A 524 18.99 15.88 -20.50
N TYR A 525 19.34 14.79 -21.20
CA TYR A 525 18.38 13.77 -21.62
C TYR A 525 17.69 13.08 -20.43
N LEU A 526 18.46 12.60 -19.44
CA LEU A 526 17.92 11.93 -18.25
C LEU A 526 17.08 12.86 -17.36
N SER A 527 17.32 14.18 -17.43
CA SER A 527 16.51 15.18 -16.73
C SER A 527 15.07 15.24 -17.25
N TYR A 528 14.83 14.85 -18.51
CA TYR A 528 13.52 14.96 -19.14
C TYR A 528 12.88 13.62 -19.51
N HIS A 529 13.61 12.50 -19.46
CA HIS A 529 13.13 11.19 -19.88
C HIS A 529 13.13 10.14 -18.77
N ASP A 530 12.14 9.25 -18.80
CA ASP A 530 12.07 8.04 -17.98
C ASP A 530 13.04 6.97 -18.51
N GLN A 531 13.81 6.35 -17.62
CA GLN A 531 14.89 5.44 -18.01
C GLN A 531 14.41 4.09 -18.54
N LEU A 532 13.23 3.63 -18.08
CA LEU A 532 12.69 2.33 -18.46
C LEU A 532 11.96 2.37 -19.81
N THR A 533 11.14 3.40 -20.01
CA THR A 533 10.24 3.53 -21.17
C THR A 533 10.79 4.45 -22.26
N GLY A 534 11.75 5.32 -21.95
CA GLY A 534 12.25 6.35 -22.85
C GLY A 534 11.26 7.50 -23.12
N LEU A 535 10.07 7.46 -22.52
CA LEU A 535 9.09 8.54 -22.57
C LEU A 535 9.56 9.75 -21.77
N TYR A 536 8.86 10.88 -21.91
CA TYR A 536 9.12 12.03 -21.04
C TYR A 536 8.78 11.71 -19.59
N ASN A 537 9.51 12.29 -18.64
CA ASN A 537 9.29 12.07 -17.21
C ASN A 537 8.33 13.12 -16.61
N ARG A 538 8.04 12.97 -15.31
CA ARG A 538 7.20 13.91 -14.55
C ARG A 538 7.68 15.37 -14.62
N TYR A 539 8.99 15.60 -14.57
CA TYR A 539 9.54 16.95 -14.61
C TYR A 539 9.23 17.63 -15.95
N PHE A 540 9.42 16.93 -17.08
CA PHE A 540 9.05 17.43 -18.40
C PHE A 540 7.56 17.75 -18.50
N PHE A 541 6.71 16.85 -17.99
CA PHE A 541 5.25 17.04 -17.96
C PHE A 541 4.85 18.33 -17.23
N GLU A 542 5.33 18.55 -16.00
CA GLU A 542 4.95 19.71 -15.19
C GLU A 542 5.39 21.04 -15.84
N GLN A 543 6.55 21.06 -16.51
CA GLN A 543 7.04 22.24 -17.24
C GLN A 543 6.21 22.50 -18.52
N ASN A 544 5.92 21.45 -19.29
CA ASN A 544 5.18 21.59 -20.55
C ASN A 544 3.71 21.91 -20.32
N LEU A 545 3.08 21.37 -19.27
CA LEU A 545 1.68 21.69 -18.94
C LEU A 545 1.50 23.20 -18.74
N ARG A 546 2.43 23.85 -18.03
CA ARG A 546 2.41 25.31 -17.82
C ARG A 546 2.65 26.10 -19.11
N THR A 547 3.53 25.59 -19.97
CA THR A 547 3.89 26.26 -21.22
C THR A 547 2.79 26.13 -22.28
N LEU A 548 2.06 25.01 -22.26
CA LEU A 548 0.98 24.73 -23.20
C LEU A 548 -0.37 25.29 -22.74
N ASP A 549 -0.52 25.73 -21.49
CA ASP A 549 -1.74 26.36 -20.99
C ASP A 549 -1.90 27.81 -21.48
N ILE A 550 -2.00 27.96 -22.81
CA ILE A 550 -2.14 29.22 -23.54
C ILE A 550 -3.25 29.10 -24.59
N ASP A 551 -3.86 30.23 -24.96
CA ASP A 551 -4.99 30.28 -25.90
C ASP A 551 -4.69 29.60 -27.25
N GLN A 552 -3.44 29.69 -27.74
CA GLN A 552 -3.04 29.08 -29.03
C GLN A 552 -2.98 27.54 -29.02
N SER A 553 -2.97 26.93 -27.83
CA SER A 553 -2.96 25.48 -27.65
C SER A 553 -4.37 24.90 -27.49
N LEU A 554 -5.40 25.74 -27.39
CA LEU A 554 -6.78 25.29 -27.24
C LEU A 554 -7.34 24.73 -28.56
N PRO A 555 -8.20 23.70 -28.52
CA PRO A 555 -8.55 22.89 -27.34
C PRO A 555 -7.36 22.06 -26.84
N LEU A 556 -7.12 22.03 -25.52
CA LEU A 556 -6.01 21.29 -24.91
C LEU A 556 -6.58 20.10 -24.13
N SER A 557 -6.35 18.88 -24.62
CA SER A 557 -6.81 17.66 -23.96
C SER A 557 -5.70 17.02 -23.12
N LEU A 558 -6.10 16.53 -21.95
CA LEU A 558 -5.25 15.78 -21.03
C LEU A 558 -5.81 14.37 -20.89
N VAL A 559 -4.95 13.37 -21.06
CA VAL A 559 -5.29 11.96 -20.86
C VAL A 559 -4.43 11.40 -19.73
N MET A 560 -5.08 10.83 -18.73
CA MET A 560 -4.49 10.10 -17.61
C MET A 560 -4.67 8.60 -17.86
N LEU A 561 -3.58 7.84 -17.80
CA LEU A 561 -3.57 6.40 -18.00
C LEU A 561 -2.85 5.71 -16.84
N ASP A 562 -3.44 4.65 -16.31
CA ASP A 562 -2.89 3.84 -15.23
C ASP A 562 -2.85 2.37 -15.64
N VAL A 563 -1.72 1.70 -15.44
CA VAL A 563 -1.55 0.28 -15.77
C VAL A 563 -2.09 -0.60 -14.64
N ASN A 564 -3.19 -1.29 -14.92
CA ASN A 564 -3.85 -2.14 -13.95
C ASN A 564 -2.99 -3.38 -13.66
N GLY A 565 -2.76 -3.69 -12.37
CA GLY A 565 -2.19 -4.97 -11.95
C GLY A 565 -0.68 -5.11 -12.03
N LEU A 566 0.06 -3.99 -12.16
CA LEU A 566 1.52 -4.01 -12.19
C LEU A 566 2.12 -4.69 -10.94
N LYS A 567 1.59 -4.37 -9.74
CA LYS A 567 2.06 -4.99 -8.49
C LYS A 567 1.83 -6.50 -8.48
N LEU A 568 0.61 -6.95 -8.81
CA LEU A 568 0.28 -8.38 -8.90
C LEU A 568 1.19 -9.10 -9.91
N THR A 569 1.47 -8.46 -11.04
CA THR A 569 2.39 -8.98 -12.06
C THR A 569 3.82 -9.10 -11.52
N ASN A 570 4.31 -8.09 -10.78
CA ASN A 570 5.62 -8.13 -10.14
C ASN A 570 5.71 -9.22 -9.07
N ASP A 571 4.65 -9.38 -8.28
CA ASP A 571 4.61 -10.35 -7.19
C ASP A 571 4.52 -11.79 -7.74
N ALA A 572 3.80 -12.01 -8.84
CA ALA A 572 3.63 -13.33 -9.45
C ALA A 572 4.78 -13.73 -10.40
N PHE A 573 5.25 -12.82 -11.26
CA PHE A 573 6.19 -13.11 -12.36
C PHE A 573 7.52 -12.36 -12.24
N GLY A 574 7.71 -11.56 -11.19
CA GLY A 574 8.92 -10.80 -10.93
C GLY A 574 8.98 -9.43 -11.64
N HIS A 575 9.88 -8.56 -11.15
CA HIS A 575 10.03 -7.19 -11.64
C HIS A 575 10.38 -7.07 -13.13
N GLN A 576 11.18 -7.99 -13.67
CA GLN A 576 11.52 -7.99 -15.10
C GLN A 576 10.26 -8.11 -15.98
N MET A 577 9.26 -8.82 -15.50
CA MET A 577 8.01 -8.99 -16.21
C MET A 577 7.11 -7.75 -16.09
N GLY A 578 7.08 -7.09 -14.93
CA GLY A 578 6.44 -5.78 -14.80
C GLY A 578 7.09 -4.70 -15.68
N ASP A 579 8.42 -4.73 -15.83
CA ASP A 579 9.14 -3.85 -16.75
C ASP A 579 8.70 -4.10 -18.21
N ARG A 580 8.57 -5.36 -18.62
CA ARG A 580 8.04 -5.72 -19.95
C ARG A 580 6.60 -5.28 -20.14
N LEU A 581 5.76 -5.37 -19.11
CA LEU A 581 4.37 -4.87 -19.15
C LEU A 581 4.35 -3.36 -19.43
N LEU A 582 5.13 -2.58 -18.70
CA LEU A 582 5.24 -1.12 -18.89
C LEU A 582 5.79 -0.75 -20.27
N GLN A 583 6.76 -1.51 -20.77
CA GLN A 583 7.30 -1.34 -22.12
C GLN A 583 6.26 -1.67 -23.19
N ALA A 584 5.46 -2.72 -23.01
CA ALA A 584 4.41 -3.08 -23.97
C ALA A 584 3.29 -2.02 -24.01
N VAL A 585 2.89 -1.47 -22.86
CA VAL A 585 1.97 -0.33 -22.79
C VAL A 585 2.56 0.88 -23.51
N THR A 586 3.85 1.18 -23.29
CA THR A 586 4.56 2.27 -23.99
C THR A 586 4.52 2.09 -25.51
N VAL A 587 4.80 0.87 -26.00
CA VAL A 587 4.74 0.55 -27.43
C VAL A 587 3.33 0.74 -27.99
N ALA A 588 2.30 0.31 -27.27
CA ALA A 588 0.90 0.46 -27.68
C ALA A 588 0.50 1.94 -27.76
N ILE A 589 0.85 2.75 -26.76
CA ILE A 589 0.58 4.20 -26.76
C ILE A 589 1.28 4.87 -27.95
N LYS A 590 2.57 4.58 -28.18
CA LYS A 590 3.30 5.18 -29.31
C LYS A 590 2.72 4.79 -30.67
N LYS A 591 2.30 3.53 -30.84
CA LYS A 591 1.64 3.08 -32.08
C LYS A 591 0.30 3.78 -32.32
N ALA A 592 -0.47 4.03 -31.26
CA ALA A 592 -1.77 4.69 -31.36
C ALA A 592 -1.64 6.20 -31.60
N CYS A 593 -0.65 6.86 -30.99
CA CYS A 593 -0.51 8.32 -30.99
C CYS A 593 0.48 8.88 -32.01
N GLY A 594 1.43 8.07 -32.49
CA GLY A 594 2.59 8.54 -33.27
C GLY A 594 3.66 9.22 -32.39
N ASP A 595 4.85 9.44 -32.95
CA ASP A 595 5.99 10.02 -32.21
C ASP A 595 5.87 11.54 -31.97
N ASP A 596 4.91 12.21 -32.61
CA ASP A 596 4.73 13.67 -32.53
C ASP A 596 3.95 14.15 -31.29
N LYS A 597 3.31 13.23 -30.56
CA LYS A 597 2.49 13.56 -29.38
C LYS A 597 3.32 13.50 -28.10
N ILE A 598 3.01 14.40 -27.15
CA ILE A 598 3.71 14.45 -25.86
C ILE A 598 3.14 13.34 -24.97
N VAL A 599 3.93 12.28 -24.79
CA VAL A 599 3.61 11.15 -23.92
C VAL A 599 4.63 11.10 -22.78
N CYS A 600 4.13 11.12 -21.55
CA CYS A 600 4.92 11.14 -20.34
C CYS A 600 4.61 9.92 -19.47
N ARG A 601 5.60 9.39 -18.75
CA ARG A 601 5.42 8.50 -17.61
C ARG A 601 5.73 9.29 -16.34
N ILE A 602 4.73 9.48 -15.49
CA ILE A 602 4.82 10.37 -14.32
C ILE A 602 4.97 9.61 -13.00
N GLY A 603 4.65 8.32 -13.00
CA GLY A 603 4.68 7.43 -11.84
C GLY A 603 5.07 5.99 -12.22
N GLY A 604 4.95 5.07 -11.26
CA GLY A 604 5.31 3.67 -11.48
C GLY A 604 4.49 3.02 -12.59
N ASP A 605 3.17 3.13 -12.50
CA ASP A 605 2.14 2.62 -13.40
C ASP A 605 1.39 3.73 -14.16
N GLU A 606 1.75 5.01 -13.95
CA GLU A 606 1.02 6.17 -14.45
C GLU A 606 1.66 6.85 -15.66
N PHE A 607 0.83 7.10 -16.68
CA PHE A 607 1.17 7.77 -17.92
C PHE A 607 0.24 8.95 -18.18
N VAL A 608 0.74 9.98 -18.84
CA VAL A 608 -0.02 11.17 -19.20
C VAL A 608 0.25 11.57 -20.64
N LEU A 609 -0.81 11.91 -21.37
CA LEU A 609 -0.69 12.50 -22.71
C LEU A 609 -1.16 13.95 -22.69
N LEU A 610 -0.36 14.83 -23.28
CA LEU A 610 -0.68 16.24 -23.52
C LEU A 610 -0.97 16.46 -24.99
N LEU A 611 -2.20 16.82 -25.31
CA LEU A 611 -2.71 16.90 -26.67
C LEU A 611 -3.19 18.33 -26.98
N PRO A 612 -2.27 19.24 -27.36
CA PRO A 612 -2.67 20.57 -27.80
C PRO A 612 -3.45 20.50 -29.11
N LYS A 613 -4.37 21.45 -29.30
CA LYS A 613 -5.25 21.57 -30.48
C LYS A 613 -6.00 20.27 -30.79
N THR A 614 -6.42 19.55 -29.76
CA THR A 614 -7.14 18.27 -29.87
C THR A 614 -8.36 18.35 -28.98
N ASP A 615 -9.55 18.11 -29.55
CA ASP A 615 -10.81 18.18 -28.81
C ASP A 615 -11.15 16.86 -28.06
N TYR A 616 -12.27 16.86 -27.33
CA TYR A 616 -12.70 15.71 -26.53
C TYR A 616 -13.00 14.46 -27.39
N LYS A 617 -13.60 14.64 -28.57
CA LYS A 617 -13.98 13.52 -29.45
C LYS A 617 -12.79 12.95 -30.19
N GLU A 618 -11.88 13.81 -30.65
CA GLU A 618 -10.60 13.38 -31.22
C GLU A 618 -9.78 12.61 -30.19
N THR A 619 -9.78 13.07 -28.94
CA THR A 619 -9.15 12.37 -27.81
C THR A 619 -9.81 11.02 -27.54
N GLU A 620 -11.14 10.93 -27.56
CA GLU A 620 -11.85 9.66 -27.40
C GLU A 620 -11.48 8.63 -28.48
N ILE A 621 -11.35 9.05 -29.75
CA ILE A 621 -10.89 8.17 -30.84
C ILE A 621 -9.47 7.68 -30.57
N LEU A 622 -8.58 8.57 -30.13
CA LEU A 622 -7.20 8.21 -29.79
C LEU A 622 -7.15 7.19 -28.65
N VAL A 623 -7.94 7.39 -27.59
CA VAL A 623 -8.02 6.47 -26.46
C VAL A 623 -8.55 5.10 -26.90
N ASN A 624 -9.55 5.05 -27.77
CA ASN A 624 -10.05 3.79 -28.33
C ASN A 624 -8.98 3.08 -29.19
N ASN A 625 -8.14 3.81 -29.91
CA ASN A 625 -6.99 3.22 -30.62
C ASN A 625 -5.95 2.66 -29.66
N ILE A 626 -5.69 3.31 -28.51
CA ILE A 626 -4.81 2.79 -27.47
C ILE A 626 -5.35 1.45 -26.95
N TYR A 627 -6.65 1.37 -26.62
CA TYR A 627 -7.28 0.12 -26.21
C TYR A 627 -7.13 -0.98 -27.27
N HIS A 628 -7.34 -0.67 -28.55
CA HIS A 628 -7.20 -1.62 -29.66
C HIS A 628 -5.76 -2.12 -29.84
N GLU A 629 -4.76 -1.25 -29.72
CA GLU A 629 -3.35 -1.67 -29.80
C GLU A 629 -2.94 -2.50 -28.58
N ILE A 630 -3.51 -2.25 -27.42
CA ILE A 630 -3.31 -3.07 -26.22
C ILE A 630 -3.90 -4.47 -26.41
N GLU A 631 -5.12 -4.59 -26.96
CA GLU A 631 -5.75 -5.89 -27.22
C GLU A 631 -4.97 -6.76 -28.21
N LYS A 632 -4.33 -6.14 -29.21
CA LYS A 632 -3.48 -6.82 -30.19
C LYS A 632 -2.15 -7.31 -29.61
N ASN A 633 -1.55 -6.52 -28.71
CA ASN A 633 -0.27 -6.86 -28.10
C ASN A 633 -0.50 -7.74 -26.88
N ARG A 634 -0.75 -9.04 -27.10
CA ARG A 634 -0.74 -10.02 -26.01
C ARG A 634 0.71 -10.35 -25.64
N LEU A 635 1.09 -10.04 -24.40
CA LEU A 635 2.25 -10.64 -23.76
C LEU A 635 1.85 -12.05 -23.32
N GLU A 636 2.60 -13.07 -23.75
CA GLU A 636 2.36 -14.50 -23.57
C GLU A 636 1.42 -14.85 -22.40
N SER A 637 1.86 -14.61 -21.16
CA SER A 637 1.19 -15.01 -19.92
C SER A 637 0.52 -13.86 -19.16
N ILE A 638 0.37 -12.66 -19.76
CA ILE A 638 -0.14 -11.46 -19.06
C ILE A 638 -1.18 -10.72 -19.89
N VAL A 639 -2.30 -10.40 -19.23
CA VAL A 639 -3.29 -9.47 -19.77
C VAL A 639 -2.81 -8.05 -19.52
N ILE A 640 -2.48 -7.34 -20.59
CA ILE A 640 -2.29 -5.89 -20.52
C ILE A 640 -3.68 -5.26 -20.31
N SER A 641 -3.80 -4.48 -19.24
CA SER A 641 -5.03 -3.74 -18.90
C SER A 641 -4.66 -2.36 -18.41
N VAL A 642 -5.39 -1.35 -18.86
CA VAL A 642 -5.12 0.05 -18.53
C VAL A 642 -6.42 0.80 -18.29
N SER A 643 -6.43 1.66 -17.29
CA SER A 643 -7.53 2.57 -16.98
C SER A 643 -7.22 3.93 -17.58
N ILE A 644 -8.10 4.45 -18.45
CA ILE A 644 -7.84 5.71 -19.18
C ILE A 644 -8.95 6.73 -18.95
N GLY A 645 -8.63 7.86 -18.32
CA GLY A 645 -9.50 9.02 -18.16
C GLY A 645 -8.99 10.23 -18.93
N TRP A 646 -9.88 11.06 -19.46
CA TRP A 646 -9.48 12.29 -20.14
C TRP A 646 -10.47 13.42 -19.92
N GLU A 647 -10.00 14.65 -20.12
CA GLU A 647 -10.79 15.88 -20.12
C GLU A 647 -10.13 16.93 -21.01
N THR A 648 -10.92 17.88 -21.51
CA THR A 648 -10.47 18.90 -22.47
C THR A 648 -10.71 20.32 -21.95
N LYS A 649 -9.65 21.13 -21.94
CA LYS A 649 -9.76 22.58 -21.78
C LYS A 649 -10.19 23.20 -23.11
N ILE A 650 -11.32 23.90 -23.12
CA ILE A 650 -11.90 24.54 -24.33
C ILE A 650 -11.88 26.08 -24.26
N SER A 651 -11.72 26.65 -23.08
CA SER A 651 -11.71 28.11 -22.86
C SER A 651 -10.52 28.53 -22.01
N PRO A 652 -9.90 29.69 -22.26
CA PRO A 652 -8.83 30.25 -21.42
C PRO A 652 -9.24 30.45 -19.96
N THR A 653 -10.53 30.67 -19.70
CA THR A 653 -11.08 30.91 -18.35
C THR A 653 -11.12 29.65 -17.47
N GLN A 654 -11.01 28.45 -18.03
CA GLN A 654 -10.99 27.21 -17.27
C GLN A 654 -9.62 26.99 -16.64
N SER A 655 -9.56 26.56 -15.39
CA SER A 655 -8.30 26.19 -14.75
C SER A 655 -7.77 24.87 -15.30
N ILE A 656 -6.51 24.83 -15.77
CA ILE A 656 -5.90 23.57 -16.21
C ILE A 656 -5.80 22.54 -15.08
N MET A 657 -5.70 22.99 -13.82
CA MET A 657 -5.68 22.09 -12.67
C MET A 657 -7.05 21.43 -12.43
N GLU A 658 -8.16 22.10 -12.73
CA GLU A 658 -9.48 21.47 -12.67
C GLU A 658 -9.65 20.40 -13.76
N ILE A 659 -9.10 20.65 -14.96
CA ILE A 659 -9.07 19.68 -16.07
C ILE A 659 -8.23 18.47 -15.67
N TYR A 660 -7.08 18.69 -15.02
CA TYR A 660 -6.26 17.62 -14.46
C TYR A 660 -7.04 16.74 -13.48
N VAL A 661 -7.67 17.35 -12.46
CA VAL A 661 -8.45 16.62 -11.46
C VAL A 661 -9.60 15.84 -12.10
N LYS A 662 -10.30 16.41 -13.09
CA LYS A 662 -11.39 15.69 -13.79
C LYS A 662 -10.89 14.50 -14.61
N ALA A 663 -9.77 14.64 -15.32
CA ALA A 663 -9.17 13.54 -16.07
C ALA A 663 -8.73 12.41 -15.13
N GLU A 664 -8.18 12.75 -13.96
CA GLU A 664 -7.81 11.82 -12.89
C GLU A 664 -9.04 11.13 -12.28
N GLU A 665 -10.10 11.86 -11.92
CA GLU A 665 -11.36 11.29 -11.42
C GLU A 665 -11.99 10.32 -12.43
N ASN A 666 -12.00 10.69 -13.72
CA ASN A 666 -12.51 9.83 -14.79
C ASN A 666 -11.69 8.55 -14.93
N MET A 667 -10.36 8.63 -14.79
CA MET A 667 -9.47 7.47 -14.80
C MET A 667 -9.74 6.58 -13.58
N TYR A 668 -9.83 7.18 -12.39
CA TYR A 668 -10.05 6.46 -11.13
C TYR A 668 -11.37 5.68 -11.13
N ARG A 669 -12.46 6.29 -11.64
CA ARG A 669 -13.75 5.60 -11.80
C ARG A 669 -13.65 4.35 -12.68
N LYS A 670 -12.89 4.42 -13.78
CA LYS A 670 -12.64 3.25 -14.63
C LYS A 670 -11.74 2.23 -13.93
N LYS A 671 -10.74 2.68 -13.18
CA LYS A 671 -9.84 1.83 -12.40
C LYS A 671 -10.57 0.96 -11.38
N LEU A 672 -11.61 1.47 -10.73
CA LEU A 672 -12.43 0.66 -9.82
C LEU A 672 -13.06 -0.55 -10.52
N ILE A 673 -13.65 -0.33 -11.70
CA ILE A 673 -14.34 -1.38 -12.47
C ILE A 673 -13.35 -2.33 -13.15
N GLU A 674 -12.35 -1.77 -13.82
CA GLU A 674 -11.39 -2.54 -14.62
C GLU A 674 -10.39 -3.31 -13.75
N SER A 675 -9.99 -2.76 -12.60
CA SER A 675 -9.02 -3.44 -11.74
C SER A 675 -9.59 -4.70 -11.09
N GLU A 676 -10.86 -4.74 -10.69
CA GLU A 676 -11.45 -5.96 -10.11
C GLU A 676 -11.57 -7.07 -11.17
N LYS A 677 -12.14 -6.75 -12.34
CA LYS A 677 -12.27 -7.68 -13.47
C LYS A 677 -10.90 -8.19 -13.92
N MET A 678 -9.90 -7.31 -13.98
CA MET A 678 -8.53 -7.68 -14.34
C MET A 678 -7.92 -8.60 -13.30
N ARG A 679 -7.98 -8.27 -11.99
CA ARG A 679 -7.33 -9.11 -10.97
C ARG A 679 -7.91 -10.53 -10.95
N ARG A 680 -9.24 -10.68 -11.10
CA ARG A 680 -9.87 -12.01 -11.27
C ARG A 680 -9.34 -12.76 -12.49
N LYS A 681 -9.24 -12.08 -13.64
CA LYS A 681 -8.72 -12.68 -14.88
C LYS A 681 -7.24 -13.05 -14.78
N THR A 682 -6.43 -12.24 -14.09
CA THR A 682 -5.00 -12.50 -13.86
C THR A 682 -4.79 -13.72 -12.99
N ILE A 683 -5.58 -13.91 -11.91
CA ILE A 683 -5.53 -15.13 -11.12
C ILE A 683 -5.85 -16.36 -11.98
N GLN A 684 -6.89 -16.30 -12.83
CA GLN A 684 -7.21 -17.41 -13.72
C GLN A 684 -6.08 -17.73 -14.70
N ILE A 685 -5.36 -16.70 -15.18
CA ILE A 685 -4.21 -16.90 -16.09
C ILE A 685 -3.03 -17.48 -15.34
N ILE A 686 -2.73 -17.00 -14.13
CA ILE A 686 -1.68 -17.58 -13.27
C ILE A 686 -1.97 -19.07 -13.05
N PHE A 687 -3.22 -19.37 -12.70
CA PHE A 687 -3.68 -20.73 -12.47
C PHE A 687 -3.54 -21.62 -13.71
N ASN A 688 -3.99 -21.15 -14.88
CA ASN A 688 -3.85 -21.89 -16.13
C ASN A 688 -2.38 -22.06 -16.54
N THR A 689 -1.54 -21.02 -16.37
CA THR A 689 -0.12 -21.05 -16.74
C THR A 689 0.63 -22.06 -15.87
N LEU A 690 0.32 -22.14 -14.57
CA LEU A 690 0.88 -23.13 -13.66
C LEU A 690 0.55 -24.56 -14.15
N TYR A 691 -0.69 -24.80 -14.55
CA TYR A 691 -1.14 -26.12 -15.03
C TYR A 691 -0.62 -26.49 -16.42
N GLU A 692 -0.44 -25.51 -17.31
CA GLU A 692 0.20 -25.74 -18.61
C GLU A 692 1.69 -26.04 -18.46
N ALA A 693 2.36 -25.40 -17.50
CA ALA A 693 3.76 -25.65 -17.21
C ALA A 693 4.01 -26.97 -16.46
N ASN A 694 3.03 -27.46 -15.70
CA ASN A 694 3.14 -28.67 -14.90
C ASN A 694 1.79 -29.42 -14.85
N GLU A 695 1.55 -30.34 -15.80
CA GLU A 695 0.30 -31.10 -15.88
C GLU A 695 0.01 -31.89 -14.58
N GLY A 696 1.04 -32.35 -13.87
CA GLY A 696 0.88 -33.08 -12.61
C GLY A 696 0.36 -32.23 -11.44
N GLU A 697 0.60 -30.92 -11.48
CA GLU A 697 0.18 -29.98 -10.43
C GLU A 697 -1.34 -29.79 -10.40
N LYS A 698 -1.98 -29.90 -11.58
CA LYS A 698 -3.44 -29.84 -11.71
C LYS A 698 -4.11 -31.02 -11.02
N ASP A 699 -3.66 -32.23 -11.36
CA ASP A 699 -4.22 -33.46 -10.79
C ASP A 699 -3.99 -33.50 -9.28
N HIS A 700 -2.82 -33.06 -8.82
CA HIS A 700 -2.48 -32.89 -7.40
C HIS A 700 -3.45 -31.94 -6.70
N SER A 701 -3.58 -30.70 -7.17
CA SER A 701 -4.44 -29.68 -6.55
C SER A 701 -5.91 -30.12 -6.48
N GLU A 702 -6.42 -30.76 -7.54
CA GLU A 702 -7.79 -31.31 -7.56
C GLU A 702 -7.97 -32.47 -6.57
N SER A 703 -6.95 -33.34 -6.43
CA SER A 703 -6.97 -34.46 -5.49
C SER A 703 -6.94 -33.96 -4.04
N VAL A 704 -6.04 -33.05 -3.71
CA VAL A 704 -5.92 -32.43 -2.37
C VAL A 704 -7.22 -31.71 -1.99
N SER A 705 -7.86 -31.00 -2.94
CA SER A 705 -9.16 -30.37 -2.72
C SER A 705 -10.26 -31.39 -2.37
N LYS A 706 -10.36 -32.49 -3.11
CA LYS A 706 -11.34 -33.56 -2.85
C LYS A 706 -11.10 -34.25 -1.51
N ILE A 707 -9.84 -34.56 -1.18
CA ILE A 707 -9.48 -35.18 0.11
C ILE A 707 -9.81 -34.23 1.26
N SER A 708 -9.44 -32.96 1.13
CA SER A 708 -9.72 -31.92 2.13
C SER A 708 -11.22 -31.78 2.38
N ARG A 709 -12.04 -31.75 1.33
CA ARG A 709 -13.51 -31.72 1.45
C ARG A 709 -14.04 -32.89 2.28
N LYS A 710 -13.60 -34.12 1.98
CA LYS A 710 -14.05 -35.33 2.72
C LYS A 710 -13.64 -35.30 4.20
N ILE A 711 -12.45 -34.76 4.51
CA ILE A 711 -12.02 -34.56 5.90
C ILE A 711 -12.92 -33.51 6.58
N GLY A 712 -13.21 -32.40 5.90
CA GLY A 712 -14.10 -31.35 6.41
C GLY A 712 -15.52 -31.86 6.66
N GLU A 713 -16.07 -32.67 5.77
CA GLU A 713 -17.39 -33.30 5.92
C GLU A 713 -17.43 -34.22 7.15
N ALA A 714 -16.39 -35.03 7.35
CA ALA A 714 -16.27 -35.88 8.53
C ALA A 714 -16.06 -35.11 9.84
N LEU A 715 -15.53 -33.88 9.76
CA LEU A 715 -15.44 -32.93 10.87
C LEU A 715 -16.73 -32.13 11.10
N GLN A 716 -17.75 -32.30 10.25
CA GLN A 716 -19.03 -31.57 10.30
C GLN A 716 -18.85 -30.05 10.16
N LEU A 717 -17.93 -29.62 9.29
CA LEU A 717 -17.81 -28.21 8.93
C LEU A 717 -19.06 -27.74 8.16
N ASP A 718 -19.46 -26.48 8.36
CA ASP A 718 -20.56 -25.88 7.60
C ASP A 718 -20.23 -25.73 6.11
N GLN A 719 -21.25 -25.46 5.29
CA GLN A 719 -21.10 -25.37 3.84
C GLN A 719 -20.23 -24.19 3.39
N GLU A 720 -20.10 -23.13 4.19
CA GLU A 720 -19.25 -21.99 3.86
C GLU A 720 -17.77 -22.33 4.06
N LEU A 721 -17.42 -22.86 5.24
CA LEU A 721 -16.08 -23.36 5.56
C LEU A 721 -15.65 -24.50 4.63
N LEU A 722 -16.57 -25.38 4.22
CA LEU A 722 -16.28 -26.42 3.22
C LEU A 722 -15.91 -25.81 1.86
N ARG A 723 -16.62 -24.79 1.39
CA ARG A 723 -16.29 -24.09 0.14
C ARG A 723 -14.95 -23.37 0.23
N GLU A 724 -14.67 -22.72 1.37
CA GLU A 724 -13.37 -22.08 1.60
C GLU A 724 -12.24 -23.10 1.63
N LEU A 725 -12.42 -24.23 2.32
CA LEU A 725 -11.47 -25.34 2.37
C LEU A 725 -11.17 -25.90 0.98
N GLU A 726 -12.20 -26.14 0.16
CA GLU A 726 -12.03 -26.63 -1.20
C GLU A 726 -11.25 -25.67 -2.08
N MET A 727 -11.59 -24.37 -2.04
CA MET A 727 -10.90 -23.35 -2.82
C MET A 727 -9.48 -23.11 -2.33
N ALA A 728 -9.25 -23.08 -1.02
CA ALA A 728 -7.91 -22.94 -0.44
C ALA A 728 -7.03 -24.13 -0.82
N ALA A 729 -7.57 -25.35 -0.75
CA ALA A 729 -6.87 -26.57 -1.17
C ALA A 729 -6.59 -26.59 -2.68
N LEU A 730 -7.49 -26.07 -3.52
CA LEU A 730 -7.27 -25.99 -4.96
C LEU A 730 -6.18 -24.95 -5.32
N LEU A 731 -6.04 -23.89 -4.53
CA LEU A 731 -5.16 -22.76 -4.79
C LEU A 731 -3.88 -22.75 -3.94
N HIS A 732 -3.67 -23.75 -3.08
CA HIS A 732 -2.57 -23.74 -2.09
C HIS A 732 -1.19 -23.58 -2.72
N ASP A 733 -1.01 -24.14 -3.92
CA ASP A 733 0.25 -24.11 -4.65
C ASP A 733 0.32 -23.07 -5.78
N ILE A 734 -0.63 -22.13 -5.84
CA ILE A 734 -0.65 -21.09 -6.88
C ILE A 734 0.66 -20.27 -6.96
N GLY A 735 1.38 -20.15 -5.84
CA GLY A 735 2.66 -19.45 -5.79
C GLY A 735 3.84 -20.20 -6.41
N LYS A 736 3.70 -21.49 -6.78
CA LYS A 736 4.75 -22.24 -7.49
C LYS A 736 5.05 -21.63 -8.87
N ILE A 737 4.18 -20.77 -9.39
CA ILE A 737 4.39 -19.99 -10.61
C ILE A 737 5.68 -19.15 -10.59
N ALA A 738 6.15 -18.74 -9.40
CA ALA A 738 7.38 -17.98 -9.23
C ALA A 738 8.65 -18.86 -9.18
N VAL A 739 8.50 -20.18 -9.21
CA VAL A 739 9.61 -21.14 -9.16
C VAL A 739 9.85 -21.68 -10.57
N SER A 740 11.11 -21.72 -11.02
CA SER A 740 11.45 -22.25 -12.35
C SER A 740 11.16 -23.74 -12.46
N SER A 741 10.64 -24.17 -13.61
CA SER A 741 10.40 -25.59 -13.93
C SER A 741 11.64 -26.46 -13.72
N ASP A 742 12.84 -25.97 -14.06
CA ASP A 742 14.11 -26.68 -13.84
C ASP A 742 14.36 -27.08 -12.37
N ILE A 743 13.82 -26.31 -11.41
CA ILE A 743 13.90 -26.61 -9.97
C ILE A 743 12.77 -27.56 -9.57
N LEU A 744 11.55 -27.33 -10.06
CA LEU A 744 10.37 -28.16 -9.74
C LEU A 744 10.49 -29.58 -10.30
N GLU A 745 11.09 -29.76 -11.47
CA GLU A 745 11.21 -31.05 -12.18
C GLU A 745 12.56 -31.76 -11.94
N LYS A 746 13.40 -31.20 -11.08
CA LYS A 746 14.76 -31.71 -10.87
C LYS A 746 14.74 -33.15 -10.32
N PRO A 747 15.48 -34.09 -10.95
CA PRO A 747 15.52 -35.49 -10.50
C PRO A 747 16.38 -35.70 -9.24
N ASP A 748 17.32 -34.80 -8.97
CA ASP A 748 18.21 -34.82 -7.80
C ASP A 748 17.66 -34.00 -6.63
N LYS A 749 18.17 -34.25 -5.41
CA LYS A 749 17.80 -33.46 -4.22
C LYS A 749 18.08 -31.96 -4.45
N LEU A 750 17.11 -31.13 -4.06
CA LEU A 750 17.26 -29.69 -4.02
C LEU A 750 18.42 -29.29 -3.09
N THR A 751 19.21 -28.32 -3.53
CA THR A 751 20.21 -27.65 -2.70
C THR A 751 19.50 -26.81 -1.63
N PRO A 752 20.18 -26.44 -0.53
CA PRO A 752 19.58 -25.59 0.50
C PRO A 752 19.04 -24.27 -0.05
N LEU A 753 19.72 -23.68 -1.05
CA LEU A 753 19.28 -22.44 -1.69
C LEU A 753 18.02 -22.64 -2.54
N GLU A 754 17.98 -23.70 -3.35
CA GLU A 754 16.80 -24.06 -4.15
C GLU A 754 15.60 -24.39 -3.25
N PHE A 755 15.83 -25.07 -2.12
CA PHE A 755 14.78 -25.38 -1.15
C PHE A 755 14.21 -24.11 -0.52
N GLU A 756 15.05 -23.15 -0.13
CA GLU A 756 14.59 -21.84 0.36
C GLU A 756 13.81 -21.06 -0.71
N MET A 757 14.16 -21.18 -2.00
CA MET A 757 13.37 -20.58 -3.08
C MET A 757 11.98 -21.21 -3.21
N VAL A 758 11.88 -22.53 -3.11
CA VAL A 758 10.59 -23.24 -3.17
C VAL A 758 9.70 -22.85 -1.99
N LYS A 759 10.23 -22.71 -0.76
CA LYS A 759 9.43 -22.31 0.41
C LYS A 759 8.65 -21.01 0.21
N ARG A 760 9.19 -20.07 -0.58
CA ARG A 760 8.56 -18.77 -0.81
C ARG A 760 7.29 -18.84 -1.65
N HIS A 761 6.95 -20.00 -2.24
CA HIS A 761 5.68 -20.16 -2.96
C HIS A 761 4.48 -19.86 -2.05
N ALA A 762 4.53 -20.19 -0.76
CA ALA A 762 3.44 -19.88 0.17
C ALA A 762 3.29 -18.36 0.37
N GLU A 763 4.40 -17.61 0.43
CA GLU A 763 4.40 -16.15 0.51
C GLU A 763 3.87 -15.51 -0.79
N VAL A 764 4.32 -16.02 -1.94
CA VAL A 764 3.87 -15.56 -3.26
C VAL A 764 2.38 -15.85 -3.45
N GLY A 765 1.93 -17.05 -3.08
CA GLY A 765 0.52 -17.46 -3.12
C GLY A 765 -0.35 -16.57 -2.24
N TYR A 766 0.10 -16.26 -1.02
CA TYR A 766 -0.54 -15.29 -0.14
C TYR A 766 -0.72 -13.93 -0.83
N HIS A 767 0.34 -13.36 -1.43
CA HIS A 767 0.26 -12.06 -2.08
C HIS A 767 -0.64 -12.06 -3.31
N ILE A 768 -0.63 -13.13 -4.10
CA ILE A 768 -1.53 -13.31 -5.26
C ILE A 768 -2.99 -13.31 -4.79
N LEU A 769 -3.33 -14.15 -3.81
CA LEU A 769 -4.72 -14.30 -3.35
C LEU A 769 -5.21 -13.07 -2.57
N LYS A 770 -4.36 -12.44 -1.75
CA LYS A 770 -4.70 -11.23 -0.99
C LYS A 770 -5.05 -10.03 -1.89
N SER A 771 -4.58 -10.03 -3.13
CA SER A 771 -4.84 -8.95 -4.08
C SER A 771 -6.29 -8.90 -4.60
N VAL A 772 -7.08 -9.94 -4.37
CA VAL A 772 -8.47 -10.08 -4.82
C VAL A 772 -9.39 -10.36 -3.64
N ASP A 773 -10.38 -9.50 -3.45
CA ASP A 773 -11.29 -9.54 -2.29
C ASP A 773 -11.93 -10.92 -2.10
N LYS A 774 -12.40 -11.54 -3.20
CA LYS A 774 -13.00 -12.89 -3.20
C LYS A 774 -12.08 -13.98 -2.63
N TYR A 775 -10.76 -13.85 -2.76
CA TYR A 775 -9.79 -14.86 -2.30
C TYR A 775 -8.98 -14.38 -1.09
N SER A 776 -9.27 -13.19 -0.58
CA SER A 776 -8.51 -12.57 0.51
C SER A 776 -8.61 -13.36 1.81
N SER A 777 -9.77 -13.98 2.11
CA SER A 777 -9.95 -14.87 3.26
C SER A 777 -9.08 -16.13 3.16
N LEU A 778 -8.88 -16.64 1.94
CA LEU A 778 -8.10 -17.86 1.69
C LEU A 778 -6.59 -17.67 1.79
N SER A 779 -6.11 -16.44 1.61
CA SER A 779 -4.68 -16.14 1.55
C SER A 779 -3.94 -16.59 2.81
N ASP A 780 -4.54 -16.38 3.99
CA ASP A 780 -3.94 -16.79 5.27
C ASP A 780 -3.83 -18.32 5.40
N TYR A 781 -4.79 -19.06 4.81
CA TYR A 781 -4.75 -20.51 4.80
C TYR A 781 -3.60 -21.05 3.94
N VAL A 782 -3.43 -20.44 2.77
CA VAL A 782 -2.34 -20.75 1.84
C VAL A 782 -0.98 -20.30 2.41
N LEU A 783 -0.91 -19.24 3.21
CA LEU A 783 0.36 -18.87 3.84
C LEU A 783 0.81 -19.89 4.91
N ALA A 784 -0.16 -20.48 5.62
CA ALA A 784 0.07 -21.31 6.79
C ALA A 784 0.00 -22.83 6.52
N HIS A 785 -0.21 -23.28 5.28
CA HIS A 785 -0.39 -24.72 4.99
C HIS A 785 0.88 -25.58 5.21
N HIS A 786 2.06 -24.97 5.23
CA HIS A 786 3.33 -25.64 5.59
C HIS A 786 3.72 -25.52 7.08
N GLU A 787 2.84 -24.96 7.92
CA GLU A 787 3.06 -24.93 9.36
C GLU A 787 2.94 -26.33 9.96
N GLN A 788 3.76 -26.61 10.97
CA GLN A 788 3.78 -27.91 11.65
C GLN A 788 3.22 -27.78 13.06
N TRP A 789 2.50 -28.80 13.52
CA TRP A 789 1.83 -28.79 14.82
C TRP A 789 2.75 -28.44 16.01
N ASP A 790 4.04 -28.79 15.93
CA ASP A 790 5.05 -28.49 16.96
C ASP A 790 5.68 -27.09 16.88
N GLY A 791 5.43 -26.36 15.80
CA GLY A 791 5.96 -25.02 15.51
C GLY A 791 7.23 -25.00 14.66
N SER A 792 7.68 -26.14 14.11
CA SER A 792 8.88 -26.23 13.28
C SER A 792 8.67 -25.94 11.78
N GLY A 793 7.43 -25.68 11.37
CA GLY A 793 7.04 -25.34 10.01
C GLY A 793 7.35 -23.89 9.61
N TYR A 794 6.83 -23.49 8.45
CA TYR A 794 6.95 -22.15 7.88
C TYR A 794 5.60 -21.72 7.30
N SER A 795 5.27 -20.43 7.15
CA SER A 795 6.13 -19.24 7.04
C SER A 795 6.09 -18.28 8.23
N ARG A 796 5.21 -18.52 9.21
CA ARG A 796 4.96 -17.69 10.40
C ARG A 796 5.41 -18.34 11.71
N GLY A 797 5.69 -19.65 11.72
CA GLY A 797 6.13 -20.39 12.90
C GLY A 797 5.00 -20.59 13.91
N LEU A 798 3.78 -20.79 13.42
CA LEU A 798 2.58 -20.99 14.23
C LEU A 798 2.59 -22.38 14.87
N LYS A 799 1.99 -22.52 16.05
CA LYS A 799 1.99 -23.79 16.78
C LYS A 799 0.59 -24.24 17.20
N GLY A 800 0.31 -25.53 17.03
CA GLY A 800 -0.94 -26.14 17.47
C GLY A 800 -2.17 -25.48 16.85
N GLU A 801 -3.08 -25.02 17.69
CA GLU A 801 -4.36 -24.41 17.28
C GLU A 801 -4.21 -22.96 16.78
N GLU A 802 -3.01 -22.35 16.89
CA GLU A 802 -2.70 -21.08 16.22
C GLU A 802 -2.67 -21.23 14.68
N ILE A 803 -2.45 -22.45 14.19
CA ILE A 803 -2.51 -22.79 12.77
C ILE A 803 -3.99 -22.89 12.36
N PRO A 804 -4.44 -22.15 11.31
CA PRO A 804 -5.81 -22.22 10.85
C PRO A 804 -6.27 -23.66 10.59
N LEU A 805 -7.52 -23.97 10.95
CA LEU A 805 -8.07 -25.32 10.79
C LEU A 805 -7.96 -25.82 9.35
N ILE A 806 -8.30 -24.95 8.38
CA ILE A 806 -8.21 -25.25 6.94
C ILE A 806 -6.78 -25.62 6.54
N SER A 807 -5.77 -24.87 6.98
CA SER A 807 -4.35 -25.17 6.72
C SER A 807 -3.93 -26.52 7.29
N ARG A 808 -4.39 -26.88 8.50
CA ARG A 808 -4.09 -28.17 9.11
C ARG A 808 -4.71 -29.35 8.34
N ILE A 809 -5.90 -29.15 7.77
CA ILE A 809 -6.56 -30.16 6.91
C ILE A 809 -5.79 -30.33 5.61
N ILE A 810 -5.44 -29.22 4.94
CA ILE A 810 -4.67 -29.22 3.68
C ILE A 810 -3.34 -29.95 3.88
N ALA A 811 -2.60 -29.66 4.95
CA ALA A 811 -1.30 -30.30 5.23
C ALA A 811 -1.38 -31.84 5.29
N VAL A 812 -2.45 -32.39 5.86
CA VAL A 812 -2.69 -33.85 5.91
C VAL A 812 -3.06 -34.38 4.53
N ALA A 813 -3.96 -33.71 3.82
CA ALA A 813 -4.42 -34.09 2.48
C ALA A 813 -3.27 -34.07 1.45
N GLU A 814 -2.48 -33.00 1.43
CA GLU A 814 -1.32 -32.80 0.56
C GLU A 814 -0.24 -33.87 0.81
N THR A 815 0.10 -34.13 2.08
CA THR A 815 1.10 -35.15 2.41
C THR A 815 0.64 -36.55 2.00
N TYR A 816 -0.65 -36.85 2.18
CA TYR A 816 -1.21 -38.12 1.74
C TYR A 816 -1.17 -38.29 0.22
N ASP A 817 -1.63 -37.29 -0.53
CA ASP A 817 -1.62 -37.31 -1.99
C ASP A 817 -0.19 -37.46 -2.52
N THR A 818 0.73 -36.65 -2.02
CA THR A 818 2.16 -36.68 -2.36
C THR A 818 2.80 -38.05 -2.13
N MET A 819 2.38 -38.79 -1.09
CA MET A 819 2.89 -40.14 -0.81
C MET A 819 2.28 -41.23 -1.68
N THR A 820 1.02 -41.07 -2.10
CA THR A 820 0.24 -42.10 -2.79
C THR A 820 0.19 -41.91 -4.32
N THR A 821 0.58 -40.74 -4.80
CA THR A 821 0.73 -40.41 -6.22
C THR A 821 2.16 -40.71 -6.70
N GLN A 822 2.29 -41.17 -7.95
CA GLN A 822 3.59 -41.48 -8.55
C GLN A 822 4.36 -40.17 -8.83
N GLN A 823 5.52 -39.99 -8.20
CA GLN A 823 6.39 -38.83 -8.44
C GLN A 823 7.51 -39.16 -9.46
N PRO A 824 8.10 -38.15 -10.15
CA PRO A 824 9.17 -38.36 -11.12
C PRO A 824 10.40 -39.11 -10.58
N TYR A 825 10.69 -38.93 -9.28
CA TYR A 825 11.89 -39.45 -8.61
C TYR A 825 11.58 -40.42 -7.45
N LYS A 826 10.30 -40.72 -7.17
CA LYS A 826 9.92 -41.58 -6.04
C LYS A 826 8.68 -42.42 -6.37
N PRO A 827 8.73 -43.75 -6.17
CA PRO A 827 7.56 -44.61 -6.39
C PRO A 827 6.46 -44.30 -5.36
N ALA A 828 5.21 -44.39 -5.81
CA ALA A 828 4.04 -44.26 -4.95
C ALA A 828 4.09 -45.31 -3.81
N ARG A 829 3.77 -44.89 -2.59
CA ARG A 829 3.62 -45.77 -1.43
C ARG A 829 2.23 -46.40 -1.43
N SER A 830 2.10 -47.55 -0.78
CA SER A 830 0.78 -48.14 -0.53
C SER A 830 -0.04 -47.27 0.43
N LYS A 831 -1.38 -47.36 0.34
CA LYS A 831 -2.29 -46.64 1.26
C LYS A 831 -1.94 -46.92 2.74
N GLY A 832 -1.59 -48.18 3.06
CA GLY A 832 -1.20 -48.57 4.42
C GLY A 832 0.09 -47.89 4.91
N GLU A 833 1.13 -47.84 4.08
CA GLU A 833 2.39 -47.15 4.42
C GLU A 833 2.20 -45.63 4.58
N ALA A 834 1.32 -45.02 3.79
CA ALA A 834 0.97 -43.61 3.93
C ALA A 834 0.24 -43.34 5.25
N MET A 835 -0.67 -44.23 5.67
CA MET A 835 -1.36 -44.14 6.97
C MET A 835 -0.39 -44.26 8.14
N ASP A 836 0.50 -45.26 8.11
CA ASP A 836 1.48 -45.47 9.18
C ASP A 836 2.38 -44.25 9.36
N GLU A 837 2.76 -43.57 8.27
CA GLU A 837 3.55 -42.35 8.32
C GLU A 837 2.77 -41.16 8.91
N LEU A 838 1.50 -40.96 8.52
CA LEU A 838 0.66 -39.91 9.11
C LEU A 838 0.45 -40.13 10.62
N ILE A 839 0.25 -41.38 11.06
CA ILE A 839 0.16 -41.74 12.48
C ILE A 839 1.48 -41.44 13.19
N ARG A 840 2.61 -41.81 12.60
CA ARG A 840 3.96 -41.58 13.17
C ARG A 840 4.23 -40.08 13.38
N CYS A 841 3.77 -39.24 12.46
CA CYS A 841 3.96 -37.78 12.50
C CYS A 841 2.84 -37.01 13.24
N SER A 842 1.82 -37.71 13.76
CA SER A 842 0.74 -37.11 14.54
C SER A 842 1.28 -36.45 15.82
N GLY A 843 0.90 -35.18 16.07
CA GLY A 843 1.33 -34.41 17.24
C GLY A 843 2.71 -33.78 17.11
N THR A 844 3.39 -33.95 15.98
CA THR A 844 4.63 -33.22 15.62
C THR A 844 4.42 -32.41 14.36
N GLN A 845 4.19 -33.07 13.23
CA GLN A 845 3.88 -32.41 11.96
C GLN A 845 2.38 -32.10 11.84
N PHE A 846 1.53 -33.06 12.19
CA PHE A 846 0.08 -32.99 11.94
C PHE A 846 -0.73 -32.88 13.22
N ASP A 847 -1.91 -32.25 13.12
CA ASP A 847 -2.91 -32.25 14.18
C ASP A 847 -3.42 -33.69 14.45
N PRO A 848 -3.27 -34.21 15.69
CA PRO A 848 -3.74 -35.55 16.03
C PRO A 848 -5.24 -35.79 15.80
N LYS A 849 -6.08 -34.76 15.95
CA LYS A 849 -7.53 -34.86 15.74
C LYS A 849 -7.83 -35.09 14.26
N ILE A 850 -7.18 -34.36 13.37
CA ILE A 850 -7.38 -34.45 11.92
C ILE A 850 -6.86 -35.78 11.39
N VAL A 851 -5.67 -36.23 11.82
CA VAL A 851 -5.11 -37.54 11.42
C VAL A 851 -6.07 -38.67 11.79
N LYS A 852 -6.64 -38.64 13.00
CA LYS A 852 -7.62 -39.63 13.44
C LYS A 852 -8.87 -39.65 12.56
N VAL A 853 -9.40 -38.48 12.22
CA VAL A 853 -10.58 -38.35 11.35
C VAL A 853 -10.26 -38.85 9.94
N PHE A 854 -9.14 -38.41 9.36
CA PHE A 854 -8.70 -38.83 8.03
C PHE A 854 -8.58 -40.37 7.91
N ILE A 855 -8.00 -41.03 8.91
CA ILE A 855 -7.88 -42.49 8.94
C ILE A 855 -9.25 -43.18 8.98
N SER A 856 -10.23 -42.61 9.69
CA SER A 856 -11.61 -43.12 9.66
C SER A 856 -12.19 -43.02 8.26
N VAL A 857 -12.13 -41.84 7.64
CA VAL A 857 -12.65 -41.59 6.28
C VAL A 857 -12.01 -42.52 5.25
N LEU A 858 -10.73 -42.85 5.43
CA LEU A 858 -10.00 -43.75 4.53
C LEU A 858 -10.39 -45.23 4.72
N ASN A 859 -10.63 -45.67 5.96
CA ASN A 859 -11.06 -47.04 6.27
C ASN A 859 -12.51 -47.32 5.90
N ASP A 860 -13.38 -46.30 5.97
CA ASP A 860 -14.80 -46.39 5.63
C ASP A 860 -15.05 -46.48 4.12
N GLY A 861 -13.99 -46.45 3.29
CA GLY A 861 -14.06 -46.58 1.83
C GLY A 861 -14.62 -45.34 1.13
N THR A 862 -14.85 -44.25 1.88
CA THR A 862 -15.34 -42.97 1.38
C THR A 862 -14.32 -42.21 0.55
N LEU A 863 -13.03 -42.59 0.55
CA LEU A 863 -11.91 -41.90 -0.11
C LEU A 863 -11.47 -42.48 -1.46
#